data_AF-A0A5N6M631-F1
#
_entry.id   AF-A0A5N6M631-F1
#
_cell.length_a   1.000
_cell.length_b   1.000
_cell.length_c   1.000
_cell.angle_alpha   90.00
_cell.angle_beta   90.00
_cell.angle_gamma   90.00
#
_symmetry.space_group_name_H-M   'P 1'
#
loop_
_entity.id
_entity.type
_entity.pdbx_description
1 polymer ?
#
loop_
_entity_poly.entity_id
_entity_poly.type
_entity_poly.pdbx_seq_one_letter_code
_entity_poly.pdbx_strand_id
1 'polypeptide(L)'
;MAVAAATTTTIFRRTPTVNLNPPPIRLNPTSKISCLSLQRSRQPWPTQVPLLSCSSSTTLYNKLSRLSFGFILCSVSSHDETLVTEDEKDVVADESQPQPEDTEGTITDDDDLVEDNGTGLEESPITILAFLQSYKEALADNNESRISEIETYLKSIEDEKLVLERKLATLSDELSSAKDRVLRISADFDNFRKRTERERVSLVANAQGEVVENLLPVLDNFERAKAAIKVETEKEEKLNNSYQSIYKQFVEILGSLGVVPVETTGQPFDPLLHEAIMREESTEFEEGVVIQEFRKGFRIGERLLRPSMVKVSAGPGPENTEPVSPSGSEAQAPGPDSFQEPQDVELKTQNPLQPLLFLCHGGPNSELSFTYPLHLTAVAPAVNRLPAVPPNPSFSPLTLLSFSDLQADAVQSVLTSNKELVDDKLRKQVLQKGLLLEFRKDSERLLLAVAQKPDGRRNWIVSDQNGVATSIKPQQITYIVPGVDNFNTTEISEFNQRAHNNLDPTLLEFAWLELLEANKSVTVEELAEMIFGSVEPVESYCAHLLLSRDEIYFTRLDSKGSCSVYGPRPTVQVEEIKRRLLAKEAADKELEEFVQLLKSAKTMPLRGKPSKCSWKAEDKTWHKIESLEAFAIDACKDEVQKNTAGTILKAMGLAKVADSAVNLLIDIGYFPVHVNLDLMKSNIRTNYPDHILSAAESLLQESHDPDKDDRIDLTHLKVYAIDVDEADELDDALSATKLQDGRIKVWIHVADPASFVKPGSMIDREALQRGTSVFLPTATYPMFPEKLAMQGMSLKQGTNCRAVTVSVILHSDGSIAEYSVNNSIIKPSYMLTYESASELLNLNLEEELELRILAEAASLRLQWRRGQGAIETGSLEPRIKVENPDEPEPSIRLYVEDQTDPAMRLVSEMMILCGEAIATFGSANKIPLPYRGQPQSKIDTSAFNHLPEGPVRSSAIVKLMRAAEMDYRKAIRHGILGIPGYVQFTSPIRRYMDLLAHYQVKAFLKGDVLPFTSGQLEGMAASVNMNARIAKKLFSSSLRYWILEYLKRQPKQRKFRALILKFLKDRNASLLLLEVGFQASAWVSIGSHVGDEVEVRVEEAHPRDDIISLKEVVQLAGGSTDMGKSNSQTPKISGRIPSRIF
;
A
#
# COMPACT_ATOMS: atom_id res chain seq x y z
N MET A 1 62.48 -29.19 -29.69
CA MET A 1 62.57 -30.66 -29.74
C MET A 1 61.78 -31.16 -28.53
N ALA A 2 60.61 -31.78 -28.67
CA ALA A 2 60.32 -33.11 -29.26
C ALA A 2 60.45 -34.22 -28.20
N VAL A 3 59.46 -35.09 -27.92
CA VAL A 3 58.08 -35.26 -28.43
C VAL A 3 57.17 -35.85 -27.30
N ALA A 4 55.84 -35.90 -27.52
CA ALA A 4 54.82 -36.53 -26.65
C ALA A 4 55.00 -38.07 -26.51
N ALA A 5 54.17 -38.90 -25.84
CA ALA A 5 52.78 -38.83 -25.33
C ALA A 5 52.64 -39.82 -24.12
N ALA A 6 51.48 -40.20 -23.55
CA ALA A 6 50.07 -40.04 -23.93
C ALA A 6 49.12 -40.06 -22.70
N THR A 7 47.88 -39.61 -22.90
CA THR A 7 46.79 -39.55 -21.93
C THR A 7 45.89 -40.79 -21.95
N THR A 8 45.31 -41.16 -20.80
CA THR A 8 44.03 -41.89 -20.73
C THR A 8 43.19 -41.31 -19.59
N THR A 9 41.92 -41.01 -19.87
CA THR A 9 40.96 -40.44 -18.90
C THR A 9 39.83 -41.43 -18.62
N THR A 10 39.46 -41.63 -17.36
CA THR A 10 38.21 -42.30 -16.98
C THR A 10 37.53 -41.57 -15.82
N ILE A 11 36.22 -41.36 -15.94
CA ILE A 11 35.37 -40.55 -15.07
C ILE A 11 34.96 -41.34 -13.80
N PHE A 12 34.80 -40.66 -12.67
CA PHE A 12 33.95 -41.15 -11.57
C PHE A 12 33.16 -40.02 -10.88
N ARG A 13 31.82 -40.10 -10.93
CA ARG A 13 30.92 -39.30 -10.08
C ARG A 13 30.98 -39.81 -8.65
N ARG A 14 30.99 -38.93 -7.63
CA ARG A 14 30.73 -39.31 -6.22
C ARG A 14 30.09 -38.23 -5.36
N THR A 15 28.95 -38.58 -4.80
CA THR A 15 28.48 -38.29 -3.42
C THR A 15 27.74 -39.57 -2.95
N PRO A 16 27.39 -39.78 -1.66
CA PRO A 16 27.54 -38.90 -0.49
C PRO A 16 28.22 -39.58 0.73
N THR A 17 28.21 -38.87 1.87
CA THR A 17 28.36 -39.35 3.28
C THR A 17 29.60 -40.15 3.69
N VAL A 18 30.41 -39.57 4.58
CA VAL A 18 31.19 -40.28 5.62
C VAL A 18 31.06 -39.50 6.94
N ASN A 19 30.97 -40.22 8.06
CA ASN A 19 30.92 -39.68 9.42
C ASN A 19 32.05 -40.36 10.23
N LEU A 20 32.90 -39.60 10.94
CA LEU A 20 34.06 -40.13 11.66
C LEU A 20 34.26 -39.46 13.03
N ASN A 21 34.45 -40.29 14.06
CA ASN A 21 34.70 -39.87 15.44
C ASN A 21 36.20 -39.56 15.71
N PRO A 22 36.51 -38.72 16.72
CA PRO A 22 37.89 -38.41 17.13
C PRO A 22 38.61 -39.55 17.89
N PRO A 23 39.96 -39.50 17.98
CA PRO A 23 40.79 -40.55 18.59
C PRO A 23 40.87 -40.50 20.14
N PRO A 24 41.43 -41.55 20.80
CA PRO A 24 41.20 -41.80 22.23
C PRO A 24 42.29 -41.29 23.20
N ILE A 25 41.90 -41.09 24.46
CA ILE A 25 42.79 -40.91 25.62
C ILE A 25 42.56 -42.05 26.62
N ARG A 26 43.62 -42.51 27.31
CA ARG A 26 43.61 -43.66 28.24
C ARG A 26 43.43 -43.24 29.70
N LEU A 27 42.66 -44.04 30.46
CA LEU A 27 42.93 -44.65 31.79
C LEU A 27 43.80 -43.85 32.80
N ASN A 28 43.54 -43.77 34.12
CA ASN A 28 42.60 -44.40 35.08
C ASN A 28 42.90 -43.77 36.48
N PRO A 29 42.33 -44.23 37.62
CA PRO A 29 40.93 -44.48 37.97
C PRO A 29 40.54 -43.85 39.35
N THR A 30 39.28 -43.96 39.80
CA THR A 30 38.99 -44.52 41.16
C THR A 30 37.52 -44.85 41.43
N SER A 31 37.33 -45.99 42.11
CA SER A 31 36.21 -46.38 43.00
C SER A 31 34.72 -46.35 42.56
N LYS A 32 34.26 -47.56 42.21
CA LYS A 32 33.18 -48.33 42.91
C LYS A 32 31.68 -48.18 42.53
N ILE A 33 31.27 -49.11 41.65
CA ILE A 33 30.36 -50.26 41.94
C ILE A 33 28.81 -50.10 41.91
N SER A 34 28.22 -51.02 41.11
CA SER A 34 26.85 -51.60 41.11
C SER A 34 25.59 -50.72 41.04
N CYS A 35 25.12 -50.55 39.80
CA CYS A 35 23.88 -51.13 39.28
C CYS A 35 22.90 -51.81 40.26
N LEU A 36 21.59 -51.57 40.06
CA LEU A 36 20.67 -52.59 39.50
C LEU A 36 19.37 -51.96 38.95
N SER A 37 18.58 -52.76 38.23
CA SER A 37 17.41 -52.35 37.42
C SER A 37 16.08 -52.85 38.01
N LEU A 38 14.95 -52.24 37.61
CA LEU A 38 13.79 -52.93 36.95
C LEU A 38 12.62 -51.98 36.61
N GLN A 39 11.48 -52.53 36.17
CA GLN A 39 10.42 -51.88 35.37
C GLN A 39 9.08 -51.69 36.12
N ARG A 40 8.17 -50.85 35.54
CA ARG A 40 6.68 -50.93 35.61
C ARG A 40 5.99 -50.84 37.01
N SER A 41 5.08 -49.92 37.32
CA SER A 41 3.74 -49.75 36.67
C SER A 41 2.77 -48.83 37.47
N ARG A 42 1.70 -48.37 36.79
CA ARG A 42 0.31 -48.00 37.22
C ARG A 42 0.00 -47.50 38.67
N GLN A 43 -0.55 -46.26 38.77
CA GLN A 43 -1.87 -45.81 39.33
C GLN A 43 -2.46 -46.44 40.64
N PRO A 44 -3.24 -45.73 41.51
CA PRO A 44 -4.00 -44.48 41.27
C PRO A 44 -4.06 -43.40 42.41
N TRP A 45 -4.92 -42.39 42.18
CA TRP A 45 -5.56 -41.32 43.00
C TRP A 45 -5.90 -41.61 44.50
N PRO A 46 -6.04 -40.59 45.40
CA PRO A 46 -7.18 -39.63 45.36
C PRO A 46 -6.99 -38.15 45.77
N THR A 47 -7.67 -37.28 45.01
CA THR A 47 -8.62 -36.20 45.39
C THR A 47 -8.46 -35.39 46.70
N GLN A 48 -8.36 -34.06 46.57
CA GLN A 48 -9.33 -33.12 47.19
C GLN A 48 -9.33 -31.74 46.50
N VAL A 49 -10.45 -31.02 46.59
CA VAL A 49 -10.74 -29.71 45.97
C VAL A 49 -11.42 -28.83 47.01
N PRO A 50 -11.29 -27.49 46.92
CA PRO A 50 -12.48 -26.65 47.06
C PRO A 50 -12.65 -25.69 45.88
N LEU A 51 -13.90 -25.28 45.66
CA LEU A 51 -14.36 -24.45 44.54
C LEU A 51 -15.05 -23.18 45.07
N LEU A 52 -15.21 -22.20 44.18
CA LEU A 52 -15.96 -20.94 44.36
C LEU A 52 -15.29 -19.95 45.36
N SER A 53 -15.49 -18.63 45.23
CA SER A 53 -16.48 -17.91 44.43
C SER A 53 -15.88 -16.73 43.66
N CYS A 54 -16.52 -16.34 42.56
CA CYS A 54 -16.27 -15.08 41.86
C CYS A 54 -17.55 -14.23 41.99
N SER A 55 -17.40 -12.94 42.28
CA SER A 55 -18.50 -11.98 42.27
C SER A 55 -18.08 -10.73 41.50
N SER A 56 -18.98 -10.22 40.67
CA SER A 56 -18.72 -9.16 39.71
C SER A 56 -19.67 -7.98 39.94
N SER A 57 -19.12 -6.77 39.90
CA SER A 57 -19.88 -5.53 39.72
C SER A 57 -18.94 -4.46 39.14
N THR A 58 -19.50 -3.49 38.40
CA THR A 58 -18.75 -2.68 37.44
C THR A 58 -19.10 -1.20 37.57
N THR A 59 -18.11 -0.31 37.59
CA THR A 59 -18.27 1.09 37.14
C THR A 59 -16.95 1.68 36.65
N LEU A 60 -17.03 2.70 35.80
CA LEU A 60 -15.92 3.30 35.05
C LEU A 60 -15.25 4.47 35.81
N TYR A 61 -14.08 4.93 35.34
CA TYR A 61 -13.95 6.29 34.79
C TYR A 61 -12.72 6.47 33.87
N ASN A 62 -12.73 7.55 33.08
CA ASN A 62 -11.84 7.81 31.94
C ASN A 62 -10.39 8.22 32.27
N LYS A 63 -9.47 7.96 31.33
CA LYS A 63 -8.43 8.94 30.94
C LYS A 63 -7.93 8.76 29.49
N LEU A 64 -7.90 9.87 28.74
CA LEU A 64 -7.36 9.98 27.39
C LEU A 64 -5.92 10.54 27.43
N SER A 65 -5.00 9.99 26.63
CA SER A 65 -3.77 10.72 26.26
C SER A 65 -3.08 10.18 25.00
N ARG A 66 -3.21 10.95 23.90
CA ARG A 66 -2.17 11.24 22.88
C ARG A 66 -1.38 10.07 22.28
N LEU A 67 -1.81 9.64 21.08
CA LEU A 67 -0.92 9.09 20.05
C LEU A 67 -0.05 10.21 19.47
N SER A 68 1.16 9.88 19.01
CA SER A 68 2.08 10.83 18.36
C SER A 68 2.73 10.22 17.11
N PHE A 69 2.19 10.54 15.94
CA PHE A 69 2.80 10.19 14.65
C PHE A 69 3.95 11.14 14.32
N GLY A 70 5.13 10.59 14.00
CA GLY A 70 6.31 11.37 13.59
C GLY A 70 6.55 11.30 12.09
N PHE A 71 5.96 12.22 11.33
CA PHE A 71 6.31 12.40 9.91
C PHE A 71 7.50 13.35 9.75
N ILE A 72 8.45 12.98 8.89
CA ILE A 72 9.58 13.83 8.52
C ILE A 72 9.24 14.54 7.21
N LEU A 73 9.07 15.87 7.28
CA LEU A 73 8.83 16.71 6.11
C LEU A 73 10.18 17.29 5.63
N CYS A 74 10.57 16.98 4.39
CA CYS A 74 11.65 17.68 3.71
C CYS A 74 11.06 18.77 2.81
N SER A 75 11.31 20.03 3.14
CA SER A 75 10.95 21.19 2.31
C SER A 75 11.97 21.37 1.18
N VAL A 76 11.48 21.52 -0.06
CA VAL A 76 12.26 22.01 -1.19
C VAL A 76 11.86 23.46 -1.43
N SER A 77 12.83 24.38 -1.40
CA SER A 77 12.63 25.78 -1.77
C SER A 77 13.19 26.04 -3.17
N SER A 78 12.30 26.25 -4.13
CA SER A 78 12.63 26.97 -5.36
C SER A 78 12.78 28.47 -5.06
N HIS A 79 13.66 29.12 -5.79
CA HIS A 79 13.63 30.57 -5.98
C HIS A 79 13.50 30.82 -7.47
N ASP A 80 12.55 31.68 -7.84
CA ASP A 80 12.44 32.20 -9.18
C ASP A 80 13.57 33.20 -9.45
N GLU A 81 14.10 33.19 -10.68
CA GLU A 81 14.71 34.37 -11.29
C GLU A 81 13.85 34.75 -12.50
N THR A 82 13.10 35.84 -12.37
CA THR A 82 12.19 36.37 -13.39
C THR A 82 12.90 37.43 -14.23
N LEU A 83 12.97 37.24 -15.56
CA LEU A 83 13.32 38.33 -16.49
C LEU A 83 12.59 38.24 -17.84
N VAL A 84 11.87 39.33 -18.12
CA VAL A 84 11.54 39.91 -19.44
C VAL A 84 10.63 39.12 -20.40
N THR A 85 9.56 39.80 -20.79
CA THR A 85 8.65 39.50 -21.91
C THR A 85 8.99 40.37 -23.13
N GLU A 86 9.00 39.81 -24.34
CA GLU A 86 8.87 40.59 -25.59
C GLU A 86 7.91 39.86 -26.57
N ASP A 87 6.77 40.53 -26.80
CA ASP A 87 5.85 40.61 -27.95
C ASP A 87 5.60 39.47 -28.96
N GLU A 88 4.29 39.19 -29.10
CA GLU A 88 3.51 38.83 -30.30
C GLU A 88 4.11 37.95 -31.44
N LYS A 89 3.44 36.82 -31.72
CA LYS A 89 2.34 36.81 -32.74
C LYS A 89 1.57 35.50 -32.80
N ASP A 90 0.24 35.61 -32.75
CA ASP A 90 -0.69 34.53 -33.09
C ASP A 90 -0.76 34.28 -34.60
N VAL A 91 -0.92 33.02 -34.99
CA VAL A 91 -1.49 32.63 -36.29
C VAL A 91 -2.50 31.52 -36.03
N VAL A 92 -3.74 31.74 -36.48
CA VAL A 92 -4.89 30.84 -36.27
C VAL A 92 -5.21 30.07 -37.54
N ALA A 93 -5.30 28.74 -37.43
CA ALA A 93 -6.11 27.82 -38.24
C ALA A 93 -6.17 26.48 -37.47
N ASP A 94 -7.27 26.02 -36.88
CA ASP A 94 -8.64 25.76 -37.39
C ASP A 94 -8.78 24.36 -38.02
N GLU A 95 -9.86 23.66 -37.66
CA GLU A 95 -10.10 22.25 -37.99
C GLU A 95 -10.97 22.10 -39.23
N SER A 96 -10.54 21.33 -40.23
CA SER A 96 -11.46 20.83 -41.26
C SER A 96 -11.02 19.50 -41.88
N GLN A 97 -11.94 18.54 -41.92
CA GLN A 97 -11.85 17.36 -42.77
C GLN A 97 -12.14 17.74 -44.23
N PRO A 98 -11.54 17.05 -45.20
CA PRO A 98 -12.40 16.42 -46.21
C PRO A 98 -11.90 15.07 -46.75
N GLN A 99 -12.81 14.42 -47.48
CA GLN A 99 -12.60 13.33 -48.44
C GLN A 99 -13.49 13.65 -49.68
N PRO A 100 -13.29 13.01 -50.87
CA PRO A 100 -12.08 12.37 -51.40
C PRO A 100 -11.79 12.68 -52.90
N GLU A 101 -10.70 12.11 -53.40
CA GLU A 101 -10.48 11.58 -54.78
C GLU A 101 -10.26 12.47 -56.02
N ASP A 102 -9.49 11.88 -56.96
CA ASP A 102 -9.22 12.15 -58.39
C ASP A 102 -8.59 13.51 -58.82
N THR A 103 -7.54 13.56 -59.67
CA THR A 103 -7.02 12.56 -60.65
C THR A 103 -5.48 12.66 -60.88
N GLU A 104 -4.89 11.54 -61.35
CA GLU A 104 -3.66 11.33 -62.17
C GLU A 104 -2.64 12.48 -62.41
N GLY A 105 -1.31 12.25 -62.38
CA GLY A 105 -0.56 10.99 -62.14
C GLY A 105 0.92 11.07 -62.56
N THR A 106 1.61 9.91 -62.51
CA THR A 106 2.98 9.64 -63.01
C THR A 106 4.17 10.23 -62.25
N ILE A 107 4.57 9.55 -61.17
CA ILE A 107 5.89 8.90 -61.03
C ILE A 107 5.60 7.53 -60.39
N THR A 108 6.36 6.49 -60.76
CA THR A 108 6.23 5.14 -60.19
C THR A 108 7.28 4.95 -59.11
N ASP A 109 6.85 4.75 -57.86
CA ASP A 109 7.72 4.25 -56.79
C ASP A 109 7.91 2.75 -56.98
N ASP A 110 9.14 2.32 -57.26
CA ASP A 110 9.56 0.91 -57.18
C ASP A 110 10.03 0.62 -55.75
N ASP A 111 9.35 -0.29 -55.05
CA ASP A 111 9.73 -0.81 -53.73
C ASP A 111 10.97 -1.74 -53.87
N ASP A 112 12.16 -1.15 -53.84
CA ASP A 112 13.44 -1.87 -54.00
C ASP A 112 13.85 -2.60 -52.70
N LEU A 113 13.08 -3.63 -52.34
CA LEU A 113 13.40 -4.60 -51.27
C LEU A 113 14.49 -5.57 -51.72
N VAL A 114 15.75 -5.19 -51.55
CA VAL A 114 16.90 -6.08 -51.82
C VAL A 114 17.29 -6.92 -50.60
N GLU A 115 16.93 -8.19 -50.68
CA GLU A 115 17.54 -9.42 -50.13
C GLU A 115 18.69 -9.32 -49.10
N ASP A 116 18.61 -10.10 -48.01
CA ASP A 116 19.44 -11.31 -47.89
C ASP A 116 18.78 -12.43 -47.02
N ASN A 117 19.21 -13.65 -47.27
CA ASN A 117 18.70 -14.99 -46.94
C ASN A 117 18.26 -15.30 -45.50
N GLY A 118 17.24 -16.18 -45.39
CA GLY A 118 16.73 -16.73 -44.12
C GLY A 118 16.00 -18.09 -44.17
N THR A 119 16.16 -18.88 -45.24
CA THR A 119 15.67 -20.28 -45.40
C THR A 119 14.26 -20.59 -44.85
N GLY A 120 13.22 -20.12 -45.54
CA GLY A 120 11.86 -20.66 -45.39
C GLY A 120 11.67 -21.94 -46.20
N LEU A 121 10.99 -22.95 -45.64
CA LEU A 121 10.53 -24.13 -46.38
C LEU A 121 9.19 -23.83 -47.06
N GLU A 122 9.19 -23.69 -48.38
CA GLU A 122 7.97 -23.60 -49.18
C GLU A 122 7.27 -24.97 -49.32
N GLU A 123 6.49 -25.39 -48.32
CA GLU A 123 5.50 -26.45 -48.53
C GLU A 123 4.27 -25.89 -49.27
N SER A 124 4.46 -25.65 -50.57
CA SER A 124 3.45 -25.17 -51.52
C SER A 124 2.52 -26.32 -52.00
N PRO A 125 1.44 -26.07 -52.78
CA PRO A 125 0.27 -26.97 -52.94
C PRO A 125 0.44 -28.41 -53.48
N ILE A 126 1.66 -28.89 -53.66
CA ILE A 126 2.02 -30.19 -54.26
C ILE A 126 1.35 -31.35 -53.51
N THR A 127 1.36 -31.35 -52.17
CA THR A 127 0.85 -32.44 -51.33
C THR A 127 -0.66 -32.65 -51.50
N ILE A 128 -1.45 -31.58 -51.52
CA ILE A 128 -2.92 -31.66 -51.66
C ILE A 128 -3.31 -32.13 -53.07
N LEU A 129 -2.60 -31.66 -54.10
CA LEU A 129 -2.82 -32.11 -55.49
C LEU A 129 -2.48 -33.61 -55.64
N ALA A 130 -1.39 -34.09 -55.03
CA ALA A 130 -1.05 -35.51 -55.03
C ALA A 130 -2.11 -36.39 -54.32
N PHE A 131 -2.64 -35.94 -53.19
CA PHE A 131 -3.72 -36.64 -52.48
C PHE A 131 -5.02 -36.69 -53.30
N LEU A 132 -5.45 -35.56 -53.89
CA LEU A 132 -6.63 -35.51 -54.76
C LEU A 132 -6.48 -36.39 -56.01
N GLN A 133 -5.26 -36.50 -56.55
CA GLN A 133 -4.97 -37.35 -57.70
C GLN A 133 -5.01 -38.83 -57.32
N SER A 134 -4.40 -39.22 -56.19
CA SER A 134 -4.48 -40.60 -55.67
C SER A 134 -5.91 -41.02 -55.31
N TYR A 135 -6.72 -40.10 -54.76
CA TYR A 135 -8.14 -40.33 -54.47
C TYR A 135 -8.95 -40.57 -55.76
N LYS A 136 -8.67 -39.80 -56.82
CA LYS A 136 -9.29 -39.94 -58.13
C LYS A 136 -8.90 -41.24 -58.84
N GLU A 137 -7.67 -41.72 -58.63
CA GLU A 137 -7.20 -43.03 -59.11
C GLU A 137 -7.90 -44.18 -58.34
N ALA A 138 -8.01 -44.09 -57.02
CA ALA A 138 -8.73 -45.09 -56.21
C ALA A 138 -10.22 -45.19 -56.58
N LEU A 139 -10.86 -44.08 -56.95
CA LEU A 139 -12.23 -44.04 -57.50
C LEU A 139 -12.33 -44.67 -58.91
N ALA A 140 -11.31 -44.52 -59.76
CA ALA A 140 -11.30 -45.14 -61.09
C ALA A 140 -11.13 -46.68 -61.02
N ASP A 141 -10.32 -47.15 -60.05
CA ASP A 141 -10.08 -48.58 -59.79
C ASP A 141 -11.15 -49.23 -58.89
N ASN A 142 -12.17 -48.47 -58.44
CA ASN A 142 -13.24 -48.94 -57.54
C ASN A 142 -12.71 -49.50 -56.18
N ASN A 143 -11.60 -48.94 -55.68
CA ASN A 143 -10.89 -49.46 -54.51
C ASN A 143 -11.37 -48.82 -53.19
N GLU A 144 -12.51 -49.31 -52.69
CA GLU A 144 -13.19 -48.81 -51.49
C GLU A 144 -12.30 -48.68 -50.23
N SER A 145 -11.30 -49.56 -50.05
CA SER A 145 -10.37 -49.48 -48.90
C SER A 145 -9.56 -48.17 -48.95
N ARG A 146 -8.93 -47.89 -50.09
CA ARG A 146 -8.06 -46.70 -50.24
C ARG A 146 -8.86 -45.40 -50.25
N ILE A 147 -10.10 -45.44 -50.71
CA ILE A 147 -11.05 -44.31 -50.60
C ILE A 147 -11.31 -44.00 -49.11
N SER A 148 -11.68 -45.01 -48.32
CA SER A 148 -11.93 -44.87 -46.88
C SER A 148 -10.69 -44.44 -46.08
N GLU A 149 -9.51 -44.95 -46.42
CA GLU A 149 -8.22 -44.54 -45.84
C GLU A 149 -7.92 -43.05 -46.10
N ILE A 150 -8.26 -42.51 -47.28
CA ILE A 150 -8.06 -41.10 -47.61
C ILE A 150 -9.14 -40.21 -46.98
N GLU A 151 -10.42 -40.63 -46.99
CA GLU A 151 -11.51 -39.89 -46.33
C GLU A 151 -11.30 -39.73 -44.82
N THR A 152 -10.85 -40.80 -44.15
CA THR A 152 -10.54 -40.76 -42.71
C THR A 152 -9.33 -39.87 -42.40
N TYR A 153 -8.31 -39.84 -43.27
CA TYR A 153 -7.18 -38.93 -43.12
C TYR A 153 -7.57 -37.46 -43.34
N LEU A 154 -8.33 -37.15 -44.39
CA LEU A 154 -8.85 -35.80 -44.66
C LEU A 154 -9.71 -35.29 -43.50
N LYS A 155 -10.54 -36.16 -42.91
CA LYS A 155 -11.35 -35.82 -41.74
C LYS A 155 -10.50 -35.48 -40.51
N SER A 156 -9.40 -36.19 -40.27
CA SER A 156 -8.46 -35.87 -39.18
C SER A 156 -7.88 -34.45 -39.34
N ILE A 157 -7.57 -34.04 -40.57
CA ILE A 157 -7.06 -32.69 -40.87
C ILE A 157 -8.15 -31.63 -40.64
N GLU A 158 -9.40 -31.90 -41.00
CA GLU A 158 -10.53 -31.00 -40.76
C GLU A 158 -10.83 -30.83 -39.26
N ASP A 159 -10.80 -31.92 -38.48
CA ASP A 159 -10.93 -31.89 -37.03
C ASP A 159 -9.77 -31.12 -36.35
N GLU A 160 -8.53 -31.31 -36.80
CA GLU A 160 -7.35 -30.55 -36.29
C GLU A 160 -7.44 -29.06 -36.61
N LYS A 161 -7.84 -28.70 -37.84
CA LYS A 161 -8.10 -27.31 -38.24
C LYS A 161 -9.16 -26.67 -37.34
N LEU A 162 -10.28 -27.36 -37.12
CA LEU A 162 -11.35 -26.89 -36.24
C LEU A 162 -10.90 -26.73 -34.77
N VAL A 163 -9.88 -27.46 -34.31
CA VAL A 163 -9.27 -27.25 -32.98
C VAL A 163 -8.32 -26.05 -32.97
N LEU A 164 -7.55 -25.82 -34.05
CA LEU A 164 -6.66 -24.66 -34.18
C LEU A 164 -7.44 -23.34 -34.30
N GLU A 165 -8.51 -23.28 -35.10
CA GLU A 165 -9.36 -22.10 -35.23
C GLU A 165 -10.00 -21.70 -33.88
N ARG A 166 -10.46 -22.69 -33.10
CA ARG A 166 -10.96 -22.46 -31.73
C ARG A 166 -9.89 -21.90 -30.79
N LYS A 167 -8.66 -22.39 -30.85
CA LYS A 167 -7.53 -21.87 -30.05
C LYS A 167 -7.15 -20.44 -30.45
N LEU A 168 -7.19 -20.13 -31.74
CA LEU A 168 -6.88 -18.81 -32.27
C LEU A 168 -7.94 -17.79 -31.79
N ALA A 169 -9.22 -18.15 -31.84
CA ALA A 169 -10.30 -17.35 -31.27
C ALA A 169 -10.08 -17.06 -29.78
N THR A 170 -9.84 -18.08 -28.94
CA THR A 170 -9.61 -17.87 -27.50
C THR A 170 -8.38 -16.99 -27.21
N LEU A 171 -7.29 -17.15 -27.96
CA LEU A 171 -6.09 -16.31 -27.80
C LEU A 171 -6.32 -14.86 -28.26
N SER A 172 -7.17 -14.65 -29.27
CA SER A 172 -7.59 -13.32 -29.70
C SER A 172 -8.43 -12.59 -28.64
N ASP A 173 -9.36 -13.31 -28.00
CA ASP A 173 -10.20 -12.80 -26.92
C ASP A 173 -9.41 -12.55 -25.62
N GLU A 174 -8.45 -13.41 -25.29
CA GLU A 174 -7.51 -13.18 -24.19
C GLU A 174 -6.63 -11.94 -24.44
N LEU A 175 -6.18 -11.74 -25.67
CA LEU A 175 -5.35 -10.61 -26.08
C LEU A 175 -6.14 -9.28 -26.08
N SER A 176 -7.40 -9.26 -26.53
CA SER A 176 -8.26 -8.07 -26.44
C SER A 176 -8.54 -7.72 -24.97
N SER A 177 -8.94 -8.70 -24.17
CA SER A 177 -9.12 -8.55 -22.72
C SER A 177 -7.85 -8.08 -22.01
N ALA A 178 -6.66 -8.53 -22.45
CA ALA A 178 -5.37 -8.05 -21.93
C ALA A 178 -5.12 -6.56 -22.26
N LYS A 179 -5.39 -6.13 -23.51
CA LYS A 179 -5.26 -4.73 -23.93
C LYS A 179 -6.20 -3.81 -23.13
N ASP A 180 -7.46 -4.20 -22.96
CA ASP A 180 -8.46 -3.44 -22.19
C ASP A 180 -8.08 -3.31 -20.71
N ARG A 181 -7.52 -4.37 -20.11
CA ARG A 181 -6.96 -4.33 -18.75
C ARG A 181 -5.79 -3.36 -18.65
N VAL A 182 -4.87 -3.35 -19.61
CA VAL A 182 -3.73 -2.40 -19.64
C VAL A 182 -4.20 -0.95 -19.82
N LEU A 183 -5.15 -0.69 -20.71
CA LEU A 183 -5.76 0.63 -20.90
C LEU A 183 -6.44 1.14 -19.62
N ARG A 184 -7.22 0.29 -18.94
CA ARG A 184 -7.85 0.63 -17.66
C ARG A 184 -6.81 0.92 -16.58
N ILE A 185 -5.81 0.05 -16.41
CA ILE A 185 -4.72 0.25 -15.43
C ILE A 185 -3.95 1.55 -15.71
N SER A 186 -3.73 1.91 -16.98
CA SER A 186 -3.09 3.18 -17.34
C SER A 186 -3.94 4.39 -16.95
N ALA A 187 -5.25 4.35 -17.21
CA ALA A 187 -6.18 5.40 -16.80
C ALA A 187 -6.30 5.51 -15.27
N ASP A 188 -6.38 4.38 -14.56
CA ASP A 188 -6.43 4.31 -13.10
C ASP A 188 -5.12 4.81 -12.47
N PHE A 189 -3.96 4.52 -13.05
CA PHE A 189 -2.67 5.06 -12.62
C PHE A 189 -2.59 6.58 -12.80
N ASP A 190 -3.07 7.09 -13.92
CA ASP A 190 -3.07 8.53 -14.21
C ASP A 190 -4.07 9.30 -13.32
N ASN A 191 -5.21 8.68 -13.01
CA ASN A 191 -6.17 9.17 -12.02
C ASN A 191 -5.60 9.11 -10.60
N PHE A 192 -4.90 8.04 -10.22
CA PHE A 192 -4.19 7.92 -8.96
C PHE A 192 -3.12 9.02 -8.83
N ARG A 193 -2.30 9.24 -9.86
CA ARG A 193 -1.28 10.31 -9.87
C ARG A 193 -1.91 11.70 -9.67
N LYS A 194 -2.99 12.01 -10.40
CA LYS A 194 -3.74 13.27 -10.28
C LYS A 194 -4.40 13.41 -8.90
N ARG A 195 -4.83 12.32 -8.28
CA ARG A 195 -5.40 12.28 -6.92
C ARG A 195 -4.32 12.48 -5.85
N THR A 196 -3.24 11.71 -5.88
CA THR A 196 -2.14 11.80 -4.90
C THR A 196 -1.50 13.18 -4.89
N GLU A 197 -1.37 13.87 -6.03
CA GLU A 197 -0.84 15.24 -6.04
C GLU A 197 -1.80 16.24 -5.38
N ARG A 198 -3.11 16.13 -5.62
CA ARG A 198 -4.13 16.95 -4.92
C ARG A 198 -4.15 16.68 -3.42
N GLU A 199 -4.08 15.41 -3.02
CA GLU A 199 -4.00 15.02 -1.61
C GLU A 199 -2.71 15.52 -0.96
N ARG A 200 -1.57 15.47 -1.66
CA ARG A 200 -0.27 16.01 -1.23
C ARG A 200 -0.34 17.53 -1.00
N VAL A 201 -0.85 18.29 -1.96
CA VAL A 201 -1.00 19.76 -1.85
C VAL A 201 -1.94 20.11 -0.69
N SER A 202 -3.07 19.42 -0.57
CA SER A 202 -4.02 19.59 0.54
C SER A 202 -3.39 19.28 1.91
N LEU A 203 -2.63 18.20 2.04
CA LEU A 203 -1.94 17.84 3.28
C LEU A 203 -0.87 18.87 3.68
N VAL A 204 -0.11 19.41 2.72
CA VAL A 204 0.88 20.48 3.00
C VAL A 204 0.18 21.76 3.48
N ALA A 205 -0.87 22.21 2.78
CA ALA A 205 -1.63 23.39 3.16
C ALA A 205 -2.30 23.23 4.54
N ASN A 206 -2.83 22.04 4.83
CA ASN A 206 -3.45 21.76 6.14
C ASN A 206 -2.43 21.74 7.28
N ALA A 207 -1.26 21.12 7.09
CA ALA A 207 -0.19 21.12 8.09
C ALA A 207 0.40 22.52 8.33
N GLN A 208 0.50 23.35 7.28
CA GLN A 208 0.86 24.77 7.41
C GLN A 208 -0.18 25.55 8.21
N GLY A 209 -1.47 25.35 7.91
CA GLY A 209 -2.58 25.97 8.64
C GLY A 209 -2.56 25.67 10.14
N GLU A 210 -2.43 24.40 10.52
CA GLU A 210 -2.33 23.99 11.93
C GLU A 210 -1.16 24.64 12.67
N VAL A 211 0.00 24.80 12.02
CA VAL A 211 1.16 25.47 12.62
C VAL A 211 0.89 26.97 12.81
N VAL A 212 0.28 27.64 11.82
CA VAL A 212 -0.07 29.06 11.91
C VAL A 212 -1.14 29.31 13.00
N GLU A 213 -2.17 28.47 13.08
CA GLU A 213 -3.24 28.56 14.09
C GLU A 213 -2.69 28.57 15.52
N ASN A 214 -1.66 27.76 15.80
CA ASN A 214 -0.97 27.73 17.09
C ASN A 214 -0.12 29.00 17.37
N LEU A 215 0.23 29.79 16.35
CA LEU A 215 0.97 31.04 16.46
C LEU A 215 0.07 32.28 16.57
N LEU A 216 -1.19 32.23 16.10
CA LEU A 216 -2.12 33.36 16.19
C LEU A 216 -2.36 33.88 17.64
N PRO A 217 -2.37 33.05 18.71
CA PRO A 217 -2.41 33.55 20.09
C PRO A 217 -1.20 34.40 20.50
N VAL A 218 -0.05 34.20 19.85
CA VAL A 218 1.14 35.06 20.06
C VAL A 218 0.89 36.43 19.43
N LEU A 219 0.36 36.47 18.20
CA LEU A 219 -0.04 37.72 17.53
C LEU A 219 -1.08 38.50 18.35
N ASP A 220 -2.10 37.83 18.91
CA ASP A 220 -3.10 38.46 19.78
C ASP A 220 -2.47 39.13 21.02
N ASN A 221 -1.43 38.51 21.59
CA ASN A 221 -0.70 39.06 22.73
C ASN A 221 0.18 40.26 22.32
N PHE A 222 0.71 40.30 21.08
CA PHE A 222 1.26 41.52 20.53
C PHE A 222 0.17 42.60 20.41
N GLU A 223 -0.92 42.37 19.67
CA GLU A 223 -1.93 43.43 19.46
C GLU A 223 -2.52 43.98 20.78
N ARG A 224 -2.70 43.13 21.80
CA ARG A 224 -3.09 43.55 23.16
C ARG A 224 -2.02 44.39 23.86
N ALA A 225 -0.74 44.03 23.75
CA ALA A 225 0.34 44.83 24.31
C ALA A 225 0.45 46.19 23.60
N LYS A 226 0.31 46.24 22.28
CA LYS A 226 0.28 47.48 21.48
C LYS A 226 -0.84 48.43 21.93
N ALA A 227 -2.02 47.91 22.27
CA ALA A 227 -3.13 48.70 22.81
C ALA A 227 -2.92 49.18 24.27
N ALA A 228 -2.03 48.53 25.02
CA ALA A 228 -1.76 48.85 26.43
C ALA A 228 -0.56 49.80 26.64
N ILE A 229 0.35 49.92 25.67
CA ILE A 229 1.52 50.80 25.76
C ILE A 229 1.09 52.27 25.65
N LYS A 230 1.13 52.98 26.78
CA LYS A 230 1.22 54.45 26.82
C LYS A 230 2.69 54.83 26.94
N VAL A 231 3.13 55.78 26.12
CA VAL A 231 4.51 56.28 26.13
C VAL A 231 4.52 57.64 26.82
N GLU A 232 5.20 57.73 27.96
CA GLU A 232 5.32 58.98 28.73
C GLU A 232 6.78 59.46 28.83
N THR A 233 7.76 58.62 28.45
CA THR A 233 9.19 58.97 28.42
C THR A 233 9.93 58.50 27.15
N GLU A 234 11.01 59.20 26.76
CA GLU A 234 11.88 58.85 25.61
C GLU A 234 12.45 57.41 25.65
N LYS A 235 12.55 56.80 26.85
CA LYS A 235 13.05 55.44 27.01
C LYS A 235 11.99 54.41 26.63
N GLU A 236 10.73 54.68 26.97
CA GLU A 236 9.58 53.85 26.57
C GLU A 236 9.31 54.00 25.08
N GLU A 237 9.54 55.18 24.50
CA GLU A 237 9.44 55.40 23.06
C GLU A 237 10.42 54.50 22.28
N LYS A 238 11.68 54.45 22.71
CA LYS A 238 12.70 53.56 22.11
C LYS A 238 12.36 52.07 22.26
N LEU A 239 11.73 51.69 23.38
CA LEU A 239 11.25 50.33 23.61
C LEU A 239 10.06 50.00 22.70
N ASN A 240 9.08 50.91 22.58
CA ASN A 240 7.95 50.79 21.66
C ASN A 240 8.42 50.67 20.21
N ASN A 241 9.37 51.48 19.76
CA ASN A 241 9.91 51.41 18.39
C ASN A 241 10.59 50.06 18.10
N SER A 242 11.35 49.51 19.05
CA SER A 242 11.93 48.16 18.94
C SER A 242 10.83 47.09 18.88
N TYR A 243 9.79 47.25 19.68
CA TYR A 243 8.65 46.36 19.76
C TYR A 243 7.76 46.37 18.49
N GLN A 244 7.46 47.54 17.90
CA GLN A 244 6.74 47.66 16.63
C GLN A 244 7.53 46.98 15.48
N SER A 245 8.86 47.06 15.51
CA SER A 245 9.73 46.39 14.53
C SER A 245 9.58 44.86 14.57
N ILE A 246 9.55 44.27 15.78
CA ILE A 246 9.34 42.82 15.97
C ILE A 246 7.93 42.40 15.50
N TYR A 247 6.88 43.17 15.86
CA TYR A 247 5.52 42.92 15.38
C TYR A 247 5.43 42.99 13.84
N LYS A 248 6.08 43.99 13.21
CA LYS A 248 6.13 44.13 11.74
C LYS A 248 6.78 42.91 11.09
N GLN A 249 7.94 42.48 11.57
CA GLN A 249 8.63 41.27 11.07
C GLN A 249 7.77 40.01 11.23
N PHE A 250 7.06 39.87 12.35
CA PHE A 250 6.17 38.72 12.58
C PHE A 250 5.00 38.68 11.59
N VAL A 251 4.38 39.84 11.30
CA VAL A 251 3.32 39.96 10.29
C VAL A 251 3.86 39.74 8.87
N GLU A 252 5.07 40.22 8.54
CA GLU A 252 5.74 39.97 7.26
C GLU A 252 6.03 38.47 7.05
N ILE A 253 6.45 37.76 8.10
CA ILE A 253 6.64 36.30 8.06
C ILE A 253 5.31 35.59 7.80
N LEU A 254 4.23 35.95 8.48
CA LEU A 254 2.89 35.37 8.22
C LEU A 254 2.43 35.64 6.78
N GLY A 255 2.62 36.86 6.26
CA GLY A 255 2.33 37.18 4.87
C GLY A 255 3.14 36.33 3.88
N SER A 256 4.43 36.09 4.16
CA SER A 256 5.30 35.22 3.33
C SER A 256 4.87 33.74 3.32
N LEU A 257 4.06 33.31 4.31
CA LEU A 257 3.44 31.98 4.38
C LEU A 257 2.04 31.95 3.73
N GLY A 258 1.62 33.01 3.02
CA GLY A 258 0.32 33.10 2.37
C GLY A 258 -0.85 33.35 3.33
N VAL A 259 -0.57 33.78 4.57
CA VAL A 259 -1.60 34.07 5.58
C VAL A 259 -2.11 35.49 5.40
N VAL A 260 -3.41 35.62 5.11
CA VAL A 260 -4.08 36.90 4.84
C VAL A 260 -5.10 37.17 5.95
N PRO A 261 -5.19 38.40 6.51
CA PRO A 261 -6.27 38.76 7.42
C PRO A 261 -7.63 38.73 6.71
N VAL A 262 -8.70 38.46 7.45
CA VAL A 262 -10.07 38.62 6.95
C VAL A 262 -10.48 40.08 7.15
N GLU A 263 -10.96 40.73 6.09
CA GLU A 263 -11.45 42.12 6.16
C GLU A 263 -12.86 42.18 6.76
N THR A 264 -13.07 43.02 7.77
CA THR A 264 -14.23 42.93 8.68
C THR A 264 -15.02 44.22 8.83
N THR A 265 -14.39 45.29 9.33
CA THR A 265 -15.08 46.54 9.68
C THR A 265 -15.74 47.18 8.46
N GLY A 266 -17.06 47.39 8.52
CA GLY A 266 -17.86 47.91 7.42
C GLY A 266 -18.36 46.86 6.40
N GLN A 267 -17.97 45.58 6.55
CA GLN A 267 -18.48 44.48 5.72
C GLN A 267 -19.74 43.84 6.34
N PRO A 268 -20.62 43.19 5.53
CA PRO A 268 -21.72 42.40 6.06
C PRO A 268 -21.22 41.17 6.83
N PHE A 269 -21.98 40.76 7.85
CA PHE A 269 -21.66 39.60 8.68
C PHE A 269 -21.91 38.27 7.94
N ASP A 270 -20.84 37.69 7.37
CA ASP A 270 -20.82 36.29 6.92
C ASP A 270 -20.53 35.30 8.09
N PRO A 271 -21.46 34.40 8.44
CA PRO A 271 -21.24 33.35 9.45
C PRO A 271 -20.13 32.35 9.11
N LEU A 272 -19.68 32.26 7.85
CA LEU A 272 -18.56 31.40 7.45
C LEU A 272 -17.18 32.01 7.75
N LEU A 273 -17.11 33.33 7.97
CA LEU A 273 -15.86 34.08 8.16
C LEU A 273 -15.79 34.78 9.52
N HIS A 274 -16.92 35.00 10.19
CA HIS A 274 -17.04 35.88 11.36
C HIS A 274 -17.73 35.21 12.56
N GLU A 275 -17.26 35.52 13.76
CA GLU A 275 -17.84 35.12 15.05
C GLU A 275 -18.40 36.36 15.76
N ALA A 276 -19.73 36.50 15.79
CA ALA A 276 -20.38 37.64 16.43
C ALA A 276 -20.37 37.50 17.96
N ILE A 277 -19.58 38.34 18.66
CA ILE A 277 -19.54 38.37 20.14
C ILE A 277 -20.82 39.02 20.70
N MET A 278 -21.25 40.13 20.09
CA MET A 278 -22.34 40.96 20.57
C MET A 278 -22.99 41.74 19.42
N ARG A 279 -24.26 42.13 19.62
CA ARG A 279 -24.96 43.09 18.76
C ARG A 279 -25.17 44.41 19.50
N GLU A 280 -25.22 45.51 18.75
CA GLU A 280 -25.47 46.86 19.27
C GLU A 280 -26.31 47.66 18.28
N GLU A 281 -27.18 48.52 18.77
CA GLU A 281 -27.99 49.42 17.96
C GLU A 281 -27.11 50.55 17.40
N SER A 282 -27.17 50.79 16.09
CA SER A 282 -26.37 51.82 15.41
C SER A 282 -27.21 52.62 14.42
N THR A 283 -27.04 53.94 14.46
CA THR A 283 -27.57 54.89 13.47
C THR A 283 -26.60 55.13 12.30
N GLU A 284 -25.40 54.53 12.34
CA GLU A 284 -24.33 54.71 11.34
C GLU A 284 -24.19 53.50 10.41
N PHE A 285 -24.54 52.29 10.90
CA PHE A 285 -24.41 51.03 10.16
C PHE A 285 -25.71 50.23 10.13
N GLU A 286 -26.13 49.79 8.93
CA GLU A 286 -27.34 48.97 8.72
C GLU A 286 -27.30 47.62 9.46
N GLU A 287 -28.47 47.02 9.72
CA GLU A 287 -28.55 45.73 10.43
C GLU A 287 -27.72 44.64 9.71
N GLY A 288 -26.89 43.93 10.47
CA GLY A 288 -26.02 42.88 9.95
C GLY A 288 -24.64 43.34 9.48
N VAL A 289 -24.34 44.64 9.48
CA VAL A 289 -22.99 45.15 9.17
C VAL A 289 -22.08 45.08 10.40
N VAL A 290 -20.79 44.76 10.20
CA VAL A 290 -19.78 44.73 11.28
C VAL A 290 -19.34 46.14 11.66
N ILE A 291 -19.69 46.56 12.88
CA ILE A 291 -19.33 47.86 13.47
C ILE A 291 -17.85 47.86 13.91
N GLN A 292 -17.42 46.82 14.62
CA GLN A 292 -16.12 46.78 15.28
C GLN A 292 -15.54 45.37 15.29
N GLU A 293 -14.24 45.25 15.03
CA GLU A 293 -13.47 44.04 15.24
C GLU A 293 -12.83 44.02 16.63
N PHE A 294 -13.00 42.93 17.38
CA PHE A 294 -12.32 42.68 18.66
C PHE A 294 -11.06 41.81 18.50
N ARG A 295 -11.01 40.97 17.45
CA ARG A 295 -9.89 40.07 17.17
C ARG A 295 -9.91 39.64 15.70
N LYS A 296 -8.79 39.84 14.99
CA LYS A 296 -8.64 39.50 13.57
C LYS A 296 -8.83 38.02 13.28
N GLY A 297 -9.57 37.73 12.22
CA GLY A 297 -9.58 36.45 11.55
C GLY A 297 -8.46 36.35 10.53
N PHE A 298 -8.08 35.12 10.18
CA PHE A 298 -7.00 34.85 9.23
C PHE A 298 -7.35 33.64 8.37
N ARG A 299 -6.91 33.65 7.11
CA ARG A 299 -7.04 32.54 6.15
C ARG A 299 -5.73 32.27 5.42
N ILE A 300 -5.58 31.07 4.88
CA ILE A 300 -4.49 30.66 3.98
C ILE A 300 -5.12 30.07 2.71
N GLY A 301 -5.02 30.80 1.59
CA GLY A 301 -5.85 30.54 0.42
C GLY A 301 -7.35 30.51 0.78
N GLU A 302 -7.99 29.37 0.48
CA GLU A 302 -9.41 29.11 0.77
C GLU A 302 -9.67 28.55 2.19
N ARG A 303 -8.65 28.15 2.96
CA ARG A 303 -8.84 27.66 4.33
C ARG A 303 -8.88 28.83 5.30
N LEU A 304 -10.02 29.05 5.96
CA LEU A 304 -10.09 29.85 7.18
C LEU A 304 -9.28 29.15 8.29
N LEU A 305 -8.40 29.89 8.94
CA LEU A 305 -7.61 29.44 10.10
C LEU A 305 -8.28 29.84 11.42
N ARG A 306 -8.89 31.03 11.43
CA ARG A 306 -9.64 31.57 12.56
C ARG A 306 -10.66 32.60 12.06
N PRO A 307 -11.94 32.53 12.47
CA PRO A 307 -12.90 33.59 12.17
C PRO A 307 -12.52 34.89 12.88
N SER A 308 -12.96 36.02 12.34
CA SER A 308 -12.81 37.31 13.04
C SER A 308 -13.87 37.44 14.11
N MET A 309 -13.48 37.84 15.32
CA MET A 309 -14.43 38.06 16.41
C MET A 309 -14.93 39.51 16.36
N VAL A 310 -16.23 39.71 16.14
CA VAL A 310 -16.80 40.98 15.68
C VAL A 310 -18.03 41.43 16.47
N LYS A 311 -18.32 42.73 16.38
CA LYS A 311 -19.52 43.44 16.85
C LYS A 311 -20.38 43.77 15.64
N VAL A 312 -21.66 43.38 15.67
CA VAL A 312 -22.57 43.51 14.52
C VAL A 312 -23.71 44.47 14.84
N SER A 313 -24.10 45.30 13.87
CA SER A 313 -25.23 46.22 14.02
C SER A 313 -26.56 45.47 14.12
N ALA A 314 -27.41 45.90 15.05
CA ALA A 314 -28.83 45.55 15.13
C ALA A 314 -29.73 46.52 14.33
N GLY A 315 -29.13 47.45 13.58
CA GLY A 315 -29.80 48.61 12.99
C GLY A 315 -30.10 49.70 14.04
N PRO A 316 -30.81 50.78 13.66
CA PRO A 316 -31.30 51.75 14.62
C PRO A 316 -32.47 51.15 15.42
N GLY A 317 -32.36 51.18 16.75
CA GLY A 317 -33.43 50.73 17.64
C GLY A 317 -34.73 51.53 17.50
N PRO A 318 -35.87 51.00 17.98
CA PRO A 318 -37.14 51.71 17.91
C PRO A 318 -37.10 53.02 18.72
N GLU A 319 -37.59 54.12 18.15
CA GLU A 319 -37.59 55.44 18.78
C GLU A 319 -38.29 55.43 20.16
N ASN A 320 -37.53 55.55 21.23
CA ASN A 320 -38.06 55.75 22.58
C ASN A 320 -38.59 57.18 22.71
N THR A 321 -39.89 57.36 22.42
CA THR A 321 -40.59 58.63 22.69
C THR A 321 -40.58 58.96 24.18
N GLU A 322 -40.00 60.10 24.56
CA GLU A 322 -39.94 60.53 25.97
C GLU A 322 -41.34 60.76 26.57
N PRO A 323 -41.61 60.30 27.81
CA PRO A 323 -42.80 60.68 28.55
C PRO A 323 -42.62 62.06 29.20
N VAL A 324 -43.36 63.05 28.72
CA VAL A 324 -43.37 64.42 29.27
C VAL A 324 -43.79 64.44 30.74
N SER A 325 -43.08 65.21 31.58
CA SER A 325 -43.54 65.61 32.93
C SER A 325 -42.94 66.97 33.34
N PRO A 326 -43.75 67.96 33.78
CA PRO A 326 -43.25 69.31 34.03
C PRO A 326 -42.87 69.59 35.51
N SER A 327 -41.78 70.36 35.69
CA SER A 327 -41.44 71.21 36.86
C SER A 327 -41.22 70.56 38.24
N GLY A 328 -40.14 70.94 38.94
CA GLY A 328 -40.01 70.71 40.39
C GLY A 328 -38.59 70.55 40.97
N SER A 329 -37.90 71.68 41.21
CA SER A 329 -36.90 71.94 42.27
C SER A 329 -36.24 70.81 43.11
N GLU A 330 -34.91 70.95 43.27
CA GLU A 330 -34.12 70.72 44.50
C GLU A 330 -33.77 69.28 45.00
N ALA A 331 -32.56 68.85 44.59
CA ALA A 331 -31.38 68.62 45.46
C ALA A 331 -31.26 67.47 46.50
N GLN A 332 -29.99 67.04 46.64
CA GLN A 332 -29.35 66.23 47.71
C GLN A 332 -29.51 64.69 47.71
N ALA A 333 -28.39 64.05 48.12
CA ALA A 333 -28.17 62.63 48.41
C ALA A 333 -28.02 62.48 49.97
N PRO A 334 -27.55 61.36 50.60
CA PRO A 334 -27.13 60.04 50.09
C PRO A 334 -27.69 58.85 50.92
N GLY A 335 -27.18 57.62 50.75
CA GLY A 335 -27.34 56.55 51.78
C GLY A 335 -27.04 55.10 51.29
N PRO A 336 -26.49 54.19 52.13
CA PRO A 336 -26.00 52.86 51.68
C PRO A 336 -26.52 51.63 52.49
N ASP A 337 -25.89 50.47 52.24
CA ASP A 337 -25.93 49.19 53.00
C ASP A 337 -27.25 48.37 52.94
N SER A 338 -27.31 47.04 53.17
CA SER A 338 -26.31 46.06 53.67
C SER A 338 -26.51 44.61 53.13
N PHE A 339 -25.45 43.79 53.24
CA PHE A 339 -25.38 42.30 53.38
C PHE A 339 -26.68 41.48 53.60
N GLN A 340 -26.79 40.26 53.03
CA GLN A 340 -26.30 39.00 53.66
C GLN A 340 -26.38 37.73 52.75
N GLU A 341 -25.88 36.59 53.26
CA GLU A 341 -25.62 35.26 52.65
C GLU A 341 -26.57 34.18 53.29
N PRO A 342 -26.53 32.84 53.02
CA PRO A 342 -25.83 32.04 51.98
C PRO A 342 -26.64 30.83 51.37
N GLN A 343 -25.94 30.00 50.56
CA GLN A 343 -25.99 28.51 50.45
C GLN A 343 -26.97 27.71 49.53
N ASP A 344 -26.32 26.83 48.74
CA ASP A 344 -26.57 25.38 48.50
C ASP A 344 -27.24 24.77 47.24
N VAL A 345 -26.64 23.61 46.86
CA VAL A 345 -27.02 22.51 45.94
C VAL A 345 -26.65 22.58 44.43
N GLU A 346 -26.20 21.42 43.93
CA GLU A 346 -25.49 21.12 42.67
C GLU A 346 -26.35 20.77 41.43
N LEU A 347 -25.88 21.20 40.26
CA LEU A 347 -25.65 20.41 39.01
C LEU A 347 -26.56 19.19 38.66
N LYS A 348 -27.36 19.28 37.57
CA LYS A 348 -26.98 18.73 36.23
C LYS A 348 -28.03 18.83 35.10
N THR A 349 -27.53 19.29 33.95
CA THR A 349 -27.79 18.91 32.54
C THR A 349 -28.83 17.82 32.19
N GLN A 350 -29.71 18.08 31.21
CA GLN A 350 -29.62 17.55 29.81
C GLN A 350 -30.91 17.82 28.99
N ASN A 351 -30.77 18.13 27.69
CA ASN A 351 -31.66 17.61 26.62
C ASN A 351 -31.06 17.86 25.20
N PRO A 352 -31.34 17.02 24.19
CA PRO A 352 -30.82 17.14 22.82
C PRO A 352 -31.87 17.65 21.80
N LEU A 353 -31.44 17.96 20.57
CA LEU A 353 -32.33 18.17 19.41
C LEU A 353 -31.78 17.51 18.13
N GLN A 354 -32.69 17.18 17.22
CA GLN A 354 -32.44 16.64 15.88
C GLN A 354 -32.50 17.77 14.82
N PRO A 355 -31.81 17.64 13.67
CA PRO A 355 -32.03 18.50 12.52
C PRO A 355 -33.27 18.06 11.71
N LEU A 356 -33.89 19.01 11.00
CA LEU A 356 -35.07 18.80 10.16
C LEU A 356 -34.85 19.54 8.82
N LEU A 357 -35.00 18.83 7.69
CA LEU A 357 -34.84 19.38 6.33
C LEU A 357 -36.19 19.90 5.78
N PHE A 358 -36.21 20.96 4.95
CA PHE A 358 -37.17 21.12 3.83
C PHE A 358 -36.88 22.30 2.86
N LEU A 359 -36.84 21.98 1.56
CA LEU A 359 -37.20 22.73 0.31
C LEU A 359 -36.81 24.21 -0.02
N CYS A 360 -36.27 24.37 -1.26
CA CYS A 360 -36.55 25.37 -2.33
C CYS A 360 -36.36 26.90 -2.07
N HIS A 361 -35.80 27.69 -3.01
CA HIS A 361 -36.41 28.11 -4.30
C HIS A 361 -35.42 28.81 -5.28
N GLY A 362 -35.78 28.92 -6.57
CA GLY A 362 -35.50 30.12 -7.40
C GLY A 362 -34.38 30.08 -8.47
N GLY A 363 -34.66 30.63 -9.66
CA GLY A 363 -33.68 31.05 -10.71
C GLY A 363 -33.69 32.59 -10.88
N PRO A 364 -33.54 33.20 -12.09
CA PRO A 364 -33.44 32.62 -13.45
C PRO A 364 -32.49 33.37 -14.45
N ASN A 365 -32.68 33.16 -15.77
CA ASN A 365 -32.20 33.92 -16.95
C ASN A 365 -30.70 33.78 -17.34
N SER A 366 -30.28 33.70 -18.62
CA SER A 366 -30.91 34.03 -19.93
C SER A 366 -30.21 33.28 -21.09
N GLU A 367 -30.55 33.42 -22.39
CA GLU A 367 -31.80 33.20 -23.17
C GLU A 367 -31.43 33.33 -24.68
N LEU A 368 -32.27 32.83 -25.62
CA LEU A 368 -32.28 33.09 -27.09
C LEU A 368 -31.18 32.42 -27.97
N SER A 369 -31.41 32.02 -29.24
CA SER A 369 -32.64 31.68 -30.03
C SER A 369 -32.31 31.09 -31.44
N PHE A 370 -33.33 30.61 -32.18
CA PHE A 370 -33.35 30.15 -33.61
C PHE A 370 -32.67 28.80 -33.96
N THR A 371 -33.01 28.09 -35.06
CA THR A 371 -34.27 27.36 -35.42
C THR A 371 -34.10 26.51 -36.71
N TYR A 372 -34.84 25.40 -36.79
CA TYR A 372 -35.11 24.48 -37.93
C TYR A 372 -35.19 25.07 -39.38
N PRO A 373 -34.92 24.25 -40.43
CA PRO A 373 -35.98 23.41 -41.07
C PRO A 373 -35.56 22.00 -41.58
N LEU A 374 -36.55 21.23 -42.07
CA LEU A 374 -36.43 19.87 -42.65
C LEU A 374 -36.32 19.88 -44.20
N HIS A 375 -35.86 18.78 -44.81
CA HIS A 375 -36.45 18.19 -46.04
C HIS A 375 -36.00 16.73 -46.30
N LEU A 376 -36.49 16.08 -47.37
CA LEU A 376 -37.42 14.94 -47.25
C LEU A 376 -37.68 14.22 -48.61
N THR A 377 -37.10 13.03 -48.85
CA THR A 377 -37.45 12.02 -49.91
C THR A 377 -36.71 10.69 -49.63
N ALA A 378 -37.34 9.50 -49.53
CA ALA A 378 -37.90 8.62 -50.60
C ALA A 378 -36.81 8.02 -51.53
N VAL A 379 -36.70 6.69 -51.76
CA VAL A 379 -37.64 5.78 -52.48
C VAL A 379 -37.45 4.29 -52.06
N ALA A 380 -38.45 3.42 -52.30
CA ALA A 380 -38.38 1.94 -52.21
C ALA A 380 -39.06 1.25 -53.42
N PRO A 381 -38.69 0.00 -53.79
CA PRO A 381 -39.48 -1.21 -53.48
C PRO A 381 -38.58 -2.43 -53.07
N ALA A 382 -38.95 -3.38 -52.19
CA ALA A 382 -39.99 -4.44 -52.28
C ALA A 382 -39.78 -5.41 -53.48
N VAL A 383 -39.83 -6.75 -53.40
CA VAL A 383 -40.36 -7.77 -52.43
C VAL A 383 -39.50 -9.09 -52.56
N ASN A 384 -39.68 -10.29 -51.95
CA ASN A 384 -40.79 -11.01 -51.29
C ASN A 384 -40.34 -12.27 -50.48
N ARG A 385 -41.27 -12.82 -49.65
CA ARG A 385 -41.41 -14.22 -49.10
C ARG A 385 -40.47 -14.80 -48.01
N LEU A 386 -41.11 -15.69 -47.22
CA LEU A 386 -40.74 -16.45 -46.00
C LEU A 386 -40.32 -17.91 -46.34
N PRO A 387 -39.95 -18.81 -45.38
CA PRO A 387 -39.84 -18.69 -43.91
C PRO A 387 -38.50 -19.16 -43.29
N ALA A 388 -38.35 -19.02 -41.96
CA ALA A 388 -37.30 -19.68 -41.16
C ALA A 388 -37.83 -20.12 -39.79
N VAL A 389 -37.28 -21.22 -39.24
CA VAL A 389 -37.55 -21.80 -37.90
C VAL A 389 -36.19 -22.28 -37.33
N PRO A 390 -35.90 -22.17 -36.02
CA PRO A 390 -34.56 -21.80 -35.56
C PRO A 390 -33.75 -22.90 -34.84
N PRO A 391 -32.46 -22.64 -34.56
CA PRO A 391 -31.76 -23.16 -33.38
C PRO A 391 -31.70 -22.12 -32.22
N ASN A 392 -31.39 -22.60 -31.02
CA ASN A 392 -31.49 -21.87 -29.75
C ASN A 392 -30.51 -20.68 -29.58
N PRO A 393 -30.85 -19.67 -28.75
CA PRO A 393 -29.94 -18.59 -28.39
C PRO A 393 -28.86 -19.03 -27.39
N SER A 394 -27.64 -18.51 -27.55
CA SER A 394 -26.60 -18.51 -26.53
C SER A 394 -26.87 -17.42 -25.49
N PHE A 395 -26.52 -17.68 -24.23
CA PHE A 395 -26.63 -16.69 -23.16
C PHE A 395 -25.46 -15.69 -23.21
N SER A 396 -25.78 -14.40 -23.13
CA SER A 396 -24.81 -13.32 -22.84
C SER A 396 -25.00 -12.79 -21.41
N PRO A 397 -23.98 -12.18 -20.79
CA PRO A 397 -24.10 -11.68 -19.41
C PRO A 397 -25.11 -10.53 -19.29
N LEU A 398 -25.92 -10.54 -18.23
CA LEU A 398 -26.88 -9.48 -17.94
C LEU A 398 -26.15 -8.17 -17.60
N THR A 399 -26.31 -7.17 -18.46
CA THR A 399 -25.94 -5.78 -18.14
C THR A 399 -27.02 -5.19 -17.24
N LEU A 400 -26.61 -4.51 -16.16
CA LEU A 400 -27.53 -3.81 -15.26
C LEU A 400 -28.13 -2.57 -15.95
N LEU A 401 -29.30 -2.75 -16.55
CA LEU A 401 -30.20 -1.64 -16.89
C LEU A 401 -31.22 -1.46 -15.77
N SER A 402 -31.34 -0.23 -15.27
CA SER A 402 -32.37 0.16 -14.30
C SER A 402 -33.72 0.26 -15.00
N PHE A 403 -34.52 -0.80 -14.97
CA PHE A 403 -35.92 -0.80 -15.41
C PHE A 403 -36.84 -0.10 -14.40
N SER A 404 -36.61 1.20 -14.22
CA SER A 404 -37.70 2.17 -14.03
C SER A 404 -38.15 2.65 -15.40
N ASP A 405 -39.41 3.12 -15.50
CA ASP A 405 -39.96 3.82 -16.66
C ASP A 405 -40.14 3.02 -17.98
N LEU A 406 -40.62 1.76 -17.91
CA LEU A 406 -41.24 1.12 -19.08
C LEU A 406 -42.33 0.05 -18.81
N GLN A 407 -43.10 0.14 -17.71
CA GLN A 407 -44.29 -0.71 -17.53
C GLN A 407 -45.43 -0.14 -16.65
N ALA A 408 -45.67 1.17 -16.69
CA ALA A 408 -46.80 1.79 -15.98
C ALA A 408 -48.17 1.51 -16.66
N ASP A 409 -48.25 1.72 -17.99
CA ASP A 409 -49.53 1.79 -18.72
C ASP A 409 -50.27 0.44 -18.85
N ALA A 410 -49.60 -0.69 -18.63
CA ALA A 410 -50.18 -2.02 -18.78
C ALA A 410 -51.03 -2.49 -17.58
N VAL A 411 -50.82 -1.92 -16.39
CA VAL A 411 -51.52 -2.32 -15.15
C VAL A 411 -52.71 -1.40 -14.84
N GLN A 412 -52.65 -0.16 -15.32
CA GLN A 412 -53.60 0.90 -14.95
C GLN A 412 -54.98 0.78 -15.63
N SER A 413 -55.12 -0.06 -16.65
CA SER A 413 -56.37 -0.30 -17.40
C SER A 413 -57.32 -1.32 -16.75
N VAL A 414 -56.84 -2.12 -15.80
CA VAL A 414 -57.65 -3.17 -15.11
C VAL A 414 -58.29 -2.62 -13.82
N LEU A 415 -57.67 -1.64 -13.17
CA LEU A 415 -58.11 -1.03 -11.91
C LEU A 415 -59.32 -0.07 -12.01
N THR A 416 -59.94 0.03 -13.18
CA THR A 416 -61.15 0.82 -13.43
C THR A 416 -62.45 0.04 -13.32
N SER A 417 -62.44 -1.29 -13.52
CA SER A 417 -63.70 -2.07 -13.66
C SER A 417 -64.30 -2.60 -12.35
N ASN A 418 -63.54 -2.58 -11.24
CA ASN A 418 -64.01 -3.04 -9.92
C ASN A 418 -64.31 -1.89 -8.93
N LYS A 419 -64.42 -0.64 -9.39
CA LYS A 419 -64.48 0.55 -8.52
C LYS A 419 -65.87 0.98 -8.03
N GLU A 420 -66.96 0.35 -8.48
CA GLU A 420 -68.33 0.80 -8.16
C GLU A 420 -69.13 -0.13 -7.23
N LEU A 421 -68.51 -1.13 -6.58
CA LEU A 421 -69.25 -2.17 -5.82
C LEU A 421 -68.80 -2.44 -4.37
N VAL A 422 -67.85 -1.68 -3.82
CA VAL A 422 -67.39 -1.84 -2.41
C VAL A 422 -67.58 -0.54 -1.57
N ASP A 423 -67.91 0.58 -2.21
CA ASP A 423 -67.81 1.93 -1.61
C ASP A 423 -69.07 2.39 -0.84
N ASP A 424 -69.62 1.56 0.07
CA ASP A 424 -70.50 2.11 1.13
C ASP A 424 -70.63 1.33 2.47
N LYS A 425 -69.84 0.28 2.75
CA LYS A 425 -70.01 -0.51 4.01
C LYS A 425 -68.89 -0.42 5.05
N LEU A 426 -67.68 0.01 4.71
CA LEU A 426 -66.54 0.08 5.63
C LEU A 426 -66.15 1.52 6.04
N ARG A 427 -67.17 2.35 6.31
CA ARG A 427 -66.97 3.73 6.79
C ARG A 427 -66.44 3.74 8.23
N LYS A 428 -65.13 3.98 8.40
CA LYS A 428 -64.45 4.33 9.67
C LYS A 428 -64.96 3.59 10.92
N GLN A 429 -64.40 2.42 11.23
CA GLN A 429 -64.48 1.90 12.60
C GLN A 429 -63.89 2.94 13.57
N VAL A 430 -64.76 3.56 14.36
CA VAL A 430 -64.35 4.36 15.52
C VAL A 430 -63.88 3.37 16.57
N LEU A 431 -62.67 3.55 17.10
CA LEU A 431 -62.17 2.75 18.21
C LEU A 431 -63.17 2.81 19.38
N GLN A 432 -63.48 1.64 19.93
CA GLN A 432 -64.40 1.46 21.05
C GLN A 432 -63.71 0.70 22.16
N LYS A 433 -64.23 0.82 23.38
CA LYS A 433 -63.75 0.03 24.52
C LYS A 433 -64.11 -1.44 24.28
N GLY A 434 -63.15 -2.34 24.53
CA GLY A 434 -63.32 -3.80 24.44
C GLY A 434 -62.80 -4.43 23.15
N LEU A 435 -62.42 -3.62 22.14
CA LEU A 435 -61.76 -4.09 20.92
C LEU A 435 -60.38 -4.72 21.23
N LEU A 436 -60.10 -5.88 20.64
CA LEU A 436 -58.77 -6.49 20.61
C LEU A 436 -57.98 -6.00 19.37
N LEU A 437 -56.75 -5.53 19.56
CA LEU A 437 -55.92 -4.99 18.49
C LEU A 437 -54.44 -5.34 18.66
N GLU A 438 -53.72 -5.37 17.53
CA GLU A 438 -52.26 -5.43 17.50
C GLU A 438 -51.69 -4.01 17.33
N PHE A 439 -50.65 -3.67 18.09
CA PHE A 439 -49.95 -2.40 17.94
C PHE A 439 -48.43 -2.52 18.08
N ARG A 440 -47.72 -1.57 17.47
CA ARG A 440 -46.27 -1.40 17.59
C ARG A 440 -45.93 -0.52 18.79
N LYS A 441 -45.30 -1.10 19.81
CA LYS A 441 -44.86 -0.40 21.03
C LYS A 441 -43.54 0.33 20.82
N ASP A 442 -42.56 -0.39 20.25
CA ASP A 442 -41.22 0.07 19.90
C ASP A 442 -40.88 -0.39 18.47
N SER A 443 -39.75 0.04 17.89
CA SER A 443 -39.36 -0.21 16.49
C SER A 443 -39.59 -1.64 15.98
N GLU A 444 -39.31 -2.63 16.83
CA GLU A 444 -39.33 -4.07 16.49
C GLU A 444 -40.40 -4.88 17.26
N ARG A 445 -41.17 -4.25 18.17
CA ARG A 445 -42.04 -4.98 19.11
C ARG A 445 -43.53 -4.74 18.87
N LEU A 446 -44.18 -5.74 18.25
CA LEU A 446 -45.63 -5.86 18.15
C LEU A 446 -46.20 -6.54 19.42
N LEU A 447 -47.40 -6.12 19.84
CA LEU A 447 -48.13 -6.68 20.98
C LEU A 447 -49.64 -6.65 20.72
N LEU A 448 -50.36 -7.66 21.21
CA LEU A 448 -51.81 -7.64 21.35
C LEU A 448 -52.23 -6.91 22.63
N ALA A 449 -53.28 -6.09 22.55
CA ALA A 449 -53.87 -5.39 23.68
C ALA A 449 -55.36 -5.09 23.47
N VAL A 450 -56.09 -4.87 24.57
CA VAL A 450 -57.51 -4.50 24.55
C VAL A 450 -57.68 -3.00 24.78
N ALA A 451 -58.48 -2.33 23.93
CA ALA A 451 -58.81 -0.92 24.07
C ALA A 451 -59.67 -0.65 25.32
N GLN A 452 -59.17 0.21 26.23
CA GLN A 452 -59.82 0.49 27.51
C GLN A 452 -60.59 1.81 27.54
N LYS A 453 -59.98 2.90 27.06
CA LYS A 453 -60.58 4.24 27.02
C LYS A 453 -59.82 5.18 26.08
N PRO A 454 -60.47 6.22 25.51
CA PRO A 454 -59.76 7.28 24.81
C PRO A 454 -58.84 8.05 25.77
N ASP A 455 -57.77 8.61 25.22
CA ASP A 455 -56.78 9.42 25.92
C ASP A 455 -56.58 10.74 25.16
N GLY A 456 -57.05 11.84 25.74
CA GLY A 456 -57.19 13.12 25.05
C GLY A 456 -58.11 13.05 23.82
N ARG A 457 -57.77 13.79 22.75
CA ARG A 457 -58.60 13.94 21.53
C ARG A 457 -58.31 12.92 20.41
N ARG A 458 -57.24 12.13 20.50
CA ARG A 458 -56.77 11.27 19.40
C ARG A 458 -56.12 9.94 19.83
N ASN A 459 -55.61 9.83 21.05
CA ASN A 459 -54.93 8.61 21.50
C ASN A 459 -55.91 7.68 22.22
N TRP A 460 -55.48 6.44 22.47
CA TRP A 460 -56.23 5.44 23.24
C TRP A 460 -55.32 4.76 24.25
N ILE A 461 -55.84 4.49 25.44
CA ILE A 461 -55.20 3.60 26.41
C ILE A 461 -55.67 2.17 26.11
N VAL A 462 -54.69 1.30 25.90
CA VAL A 462 -54.86 -0.16 25.70
C VAL A 462 -54.16 -0.91 26.82
N SER A 463 -54.68 -2.08 27.22
CA SER A 463 -54.04 -2.96 28.20
C SER A 463 -53.48 -4.20 27.52
N ASP A 464 -52.19 -4.46 27.70
CA ASP A 464 -51.53 -5.67 27.20
C ASP A 464 -51.87 -6.93 28.03
N GLN A 465 -51.39 -8.09 27.57
CA GLN A 465 -51.52 -9.41 28.23
C GLN A 465 -51.10 -9.49 29.71
N ASN A 466 -50.35 -8.51 30.22
CA ASN A 466 -49.94 -8.41 31.63
C ASN A 466 -50.79 -7.40 32.42
N GLY A 467 -51.84 -6.84 31.81
CA GLY A 467 -52.67 -5.76 32.33
C GLY A 467 -52.07 -4.36 32.19
N VAL A 468 -50.89 -4.20 31.56
CA VAL A 468 -50.17 -2.92 31.55
C VAL A 468 -50.83 -1.93 30.60
N ALA A 469 -51.43 -0.89 31.17
CA ALA A 469 -52.05 0.21 30.45
C ALA A 469 -50.99 1.07 29.72
N THR A 470 -51.07 1.15 28.39
CA THR A 470 -50.18 1.92 27.52
C THR A 470 -51.03 2.89 26.68
N SER A 471 -50.64 4.16 26.57
CA SER A 471 -51.28 5.12 25.65
C SER A 471 -50.66 5.00 24.25
N ILE A 472 -51.49 4.84 23.22
CA ILE A 472 -51.07 4.62 21.83
C ILE A 472 -51.73 5.64 20.89
N LYS A 473 -51.00 6.01 19.83
CA LYS A 473 -51.54 6.77 18.70
C LYS A 473 -52.22 5.81 17.70
N PRO A 474 -53.27 6.22 16.98
CA PRO A 474 -53.92 5.36 15.98
C PRO A 474 -52.98 4.84 14.88
N GLN A 475 -51.90 5.58 14.59
CA GLN A 475 -50.84 5.21 13.63
C GLN A 475 -49.93 4.06 14.11
N GLN A 476 -50.02 3.66 15.38
CA GLN A 476 -49.26 2.52 15.92
C GLN A 476 -50.02 1.20 15.80
N ILE A 477 -51.32 1.23 15.51
CA ILE A 477 -52.17 0.04 15.36
C ILE A 477 -51.82 -0.61 14.02
N THR A 478 -51.45 -1.89 14.06
CA THR A 478 -51.08 -2.68 12.87
C THR A 478 -52.22 -3.56 12.36
N TYR A 479 -53.11 -3.99 13.26
CA TYR A 479 -54.35 -4.71 12.93
C TYR A 479 -55.39 -4.54 14.05
N ILE A 480 -56.68 -4.69 13.72
CA ILE A 480 -57.78 -4.79 14.71
C ILE A 480 -58.49 -6.10 14.44
N VAL A 481 -58.66 -6.93 15.46
CA VAL A 481 -59.27 -8.26 15.31
C VAL A 481 -60.79 -8.09 15.11
N PRO A 482 -61.38 -8.62 14.02
CA PRO A 482 -62.80 -8.46 13.72
C PRO A 482 -63.69 -9.25 14.70
N GLY A 483 -64.93 -8.81 14.88
CA GLY A 483 -65.95 -9.53 15.66
C GLY A 483 -65.77 -9.51 17.18
N VAL A 484 -64.83 -8.73 17.73
CA VAL A 484 -64.46 -8.75 19.15
C VAL A 484 -64.73 -7.38 19.81
N ASP A 485 -65.89 -7.22 20.43
CA ASP A 485 -66.31 -5.94 21.04
C ASP A 485 -66.09 -5.84 22.57
N ASN A 486 -65.84 -6.94 23.28
CA ASN A 486 -65.66 -6.97 24.75
C ASN A 486 -64.62 -8.03 25.18
N PHE A 487 -63.41 -7.99 24.62
CA PHE A 487 -62.37 -8.95 24.95
C PHE A 487 -61.87 -8.81 26.40
N ASN A 488 -61.58 -9.94 27.04
CA ASN A 488 -60.98 -9.97 28.37
C ASN A 488 -59.45 -9.99 28.29
N THR A 489 -58.79 -9.05 28.96
CA THR A 489 -57.33 -8.89 28.96
C THR A 489 -56.57 -10.16 29.38
N THR A 490 -57.15 -11.01 30.23
CA THR A 490 -56.49 -12.27 30.66
C THR A 490 -56.46 -13.36 29.60
N GLU A 491 -57.33 -13.28 28.59
CA GLU A 491 -57.48 -14.32 27.54
C GLU A 491 -56.54 -14.09 26.35
N ILE A 492 -55.81 -12.96 26.31
CA ILE A 492 -54.92 -12.59 25.20
C ILE A 492 -53.84 -13.67 24.96
N SER A 493 -53.29 -14.24 26.03
CA SER A 493 -52.24 -15.27 25.94
C SER A 493 -52.75 -16.56 25.30
N GLU A 494 -53.97 -17.00 25.65
CA GLU A 494 -54.59 -18.20 25.08
C GLU A 494 -55.00 -17.98 23.62
N PHE A 495 -55.61 -16.82 23.32
CA PHE A 495 -55.95 -16.41 21.96
C PHE A 495 -54.73 -16.38 21.04
N ASN A 496 -53.63 -15.76 21.49
CA ASN A 496 -52.39 -15.67 20.71
C ASN A 496 -51.74 -17.05 20.51
N GLN A 497 -51.84 -17.94 21.51
CA GLN A 497 -51.36 -19.33 21.39
C GLN A 497 -52.22 -20.15 20.42
N ARG A 498 -53.55 -20.03 20.47
CA ARG A 498 -54.46 -20.64 19.49
C ARG A 498 -54.12 -20.21 18.07
N ALA A 499 -53.90 -18.91 17.85
CA ALA A 499 -53.52 -18.40 16.53
C ALA A 499 -52.17 -18.94 16.05
N HIS A 500 -51.16 -19.00 16.93
CA HIS A 500 -49.85 -19.58 16.57
C HIS A 500 -49.88 -21.09 16.33
N ASN A 501 -50.81 -21.83 16.95
CA ASN A 501 -51.00 -23.27 16.69
C ASN A 501 -51.65 -23.53 15.30
N ASN A 502 -52.45 -22.60 14.79
CA ASN A 502 -53.16 -22.71 13.50
C ASN A 502 -52.35 -22.13 12.32
N LEU A 503 -51.08 -21.77 12.52
CA LEU A 503 -50.26 -21.04 11.54
C LEU A 503 -49.43 -21.99 10.67
N ASP A 504 -49.91 -22.27 9.47
CA ASP A 504 -49.21 -23.04 8.42
C ASP A 504 -48.87 -22.15 7.20
N PRO A 505 -47.58 -21.85 6.94
CA PRO A 505 -47.17 -21.03 5.79
C PRO A 505 -47.48 -21.63 4.41
N THR A 506 -47.70 -22.94 4.28
CA THR A 506 -48.00 -23.57 2.98
C THR A 506 -49.35 -23.13 2.43
N LEU A 507 -50.29 -22.75 3.30
CA LEU A 507 -51.62 -22.27 2.95
C LEU A 507 -51.60 -20.98 2.11
N LEU A 508 -50.55 -20.16 2.25
CA LEU A 508 -50.36 -18.97 1.42
C LEU A 508 -50.10 -19.32 -0.07
N GLU A 509 -49.45 -20.44 -0.38
CA GLU A 509 -49.16 -20.83 -1.76
C GLU A 509 -50.44 -21.23 -2.51
N PHE A 510 -51.35 -21.95 -1.85
CA PHE A 510 -52.66 -22.30 -2.41
C PHE A 510 -53.54 -21.08 -2.62
N ALA A 511 -53.68 -20.21 -1.60
CA ALA A 511 -54.47 -18.99 -1.71
C ALA A 511 -53.89 -18.00 -2.73
N TRP A 512 -52.56 -17.94 -2.87
CA TRP A 512 -51.90 -17.14 -3.89
C TRP A 512 -52.25 -17.61 -5.32
N LEU A 513 -52.22 -18.92 -5.58
CA LEU A 513 -52.62 -19.48 -6.88
C LEU A 513 -54.07 -19.14 -7.21
N GLU A 514 -55.01 -19.37 -6.29
CA GLU A 514 -56.43 -19.09 -6.51
C GLU A 514 -56.71 -17.61 -6.76
N LEU A 515 -56.11 -16.71 -5.96
CA LEU A 515 -56.28 -15.26 -6.13
C LEU A 515 -55.60 -14.73 -7.40
N LEU A 516 -54.51 -15.36 -7.85
CA LEU A 516 -53.83 -15.02 -9.10
C LEU A 516 -54.64 -15.45 -10.32
N GLU A 517 -55.19 -16.67 -10.33
CA GLU A 517 -56.11 -17.14 -11.40
C GLU A 517 -57.39 -16.29 -11.45
N ALA A 518 -57.93 -15.91 -10.28
CA ALA A 518 -59.08 -15.03 -10.19
C ALA A 518 -58.78 -13.56 -10.49
N ASN A 519 -57.49 -13.17 -10.55
CA ASN A 519 -57.00 -11.79 -10.63
C ASN A 519 -57.66 -10.85 -9.59
N LYS A 520 -57.63 -11.25 -8.31
CA LYS A 520 -58.25 -10.52 -7.19
C LYS A 520 -57.23 -10.10 -6.15
N SER A 521 -57.41 -8.88 -5.63
CA SER A 521 -56.90 -8.49 -4.32
C SER A 521 -57.79 -9.03 -3.20
N VAL A 522 -57.23 -9.19 -2.00
CA VAL A 522 -57.88 -9.80 -0.84
C VAL A 522 -57.65 -8.94 0.42
N THR A 523 -58.62 -8.88 1.34
CA THR A 523 -58.38 -8.41 2.72
C THR A 523 -57.87 -9.55 3.60
N VAL A 524 -57.51 -9.25 4.85
CA VAL A 524 -57.14 -10.28 5.85
C VAL A 524 -58.29 -11.24 6.12
N GLU A 525 -59.50 -10.70 6.21
CA GLU A 525 -60.73 -11.42 6.56
C GLU A 525 -61.19 -12.31 5.40
N GLU A 526 -61.14 -11.80 4.16
CA GLU A 526 -61.41 -12.58 2.95
C GLU A 526 -60.40 -13.73 2.77
N LEU A 527 -59.13 -13.51 3.15
CA LEU A 527 -58.12 -14.58 3.14
C LEU A 527 -58.36 -15.61 4.25
N ALA A 528 -58.87 -15.20 5.42
CA ALA A 528 -59.23 -16.12 6.50
C ALA A 528 -60.41 -17.03 6.14
N GLU A 529 -61.44 -16.48 5.49
CA GLU A 529 -62.54 -17.27 4.92
C GLU A 529 -62.03 -18.26 3.86
N MET A 530 -61.11 -17.84 2.99
CA MET A 530 -60.51 -18.70 1.95
C MET A 530 -59.64 -19.83 2.54
N ILE A 531 -58.77 -19.52 3.50
CA ILE A 531 -57.78 -20.47 4.04
C ILE A 531 -58.38 -21.38 5.12
N PHE A 532 -59.20 -20.84 6.02
CA PHE A 532 -59.71 -21.56 7.20
C PHE A 532 -61.21 -21.88 7.11
N GLY A 533 -61.92 -21.40 6.09
CA GLY A 533 -63.37 -21.56 5.98
C GLY A 533 -64.16 -20.76 7.03
N SER A 534 -63.54 -19.74 7.64
CA SER A 534 -64.15 -18.91 8.68
C SER A 534 -63.46 -17.56 8.87
N VAL A 535 -64.26 -16.48 8.88
CA VAL A 535 -63.89 -15.14 9.39
C VAL A 535 -63.87 -15.03 10.93
N GLU A 536 -63.73 -16.13 11.67
CA GLU A 536 -63.63 -16.06 13.14
C GLU A 536 -62.40 -15.25 13.61
N PRO A 537 -62.42 -14.71 14.85
CA PRO A 537 -61.38 -13.81 15.34
C PRO A 537 -59.96 -14.39 15.35
N VAL A 538 -59.81 -15.70 15.62
CA VAL A 538 -58.51 -16.37 15.66
C VAL A 538 -57.97 -16.54 14.23
N GLU A 539 -58.80 -17.05 13.34
CA GLU A 539 -58.51 -17.35 11.94
C GLU A 539 -58.18 -16.08 11.15
N SER A 540 -58.92 -14.98 11.40
CA SER A 540 -58.62 -13.64 10.89
C SER A 540 -57.24 -13.14 11.35
N TYR A 541 -56.90 -13.36 12.62
CA TYR A 541 -55.57 -13.00 13.14
C TYR A 541 -54.46 -13.94 12.62
N CYS A 542 -54.74 -15.21 12.35
CA CYS A 542 -53.82 -16.13 11.65
C CYS A 542 -53.51 -15.62 10.24
N ALA A 543 -54.52 -15.22 9.47
CA ALA A 543 -54.34 -14.66 8.13
C ALA A 543 -53.49 -13.37 8.15
N HIS A 544 -53.67 -12.50 9.15
CA HIS A 544 -52.79 -11.33 9.36
C HIS A 544 -51.36 -11.74 9.70
N LEU A 545 -51.15 -12.72 10.58
CA LEU A 545 -49.81 -13.21 10.94
C LEU A 545 -49.09 -13.89 9.78
N LEU A 546 -49.82 -14.53 8.87
CA LEU A 546 -49.28 -15.09 7.62
C LEU A 546 -48.89 -13.96 6.65
N LEU A 547 -49.82 -13.07 6.29
CA LEU A 547 -49.59 -11.95 5.37
C LEU A 547 -48.56 -10.92 5.86
N SER A 548 -48.37 -10.77 7.18
CA SER A 548 -47.37 -9.85 7.75
C SER A 548 -45.95 -10.43 7.79
N ARG A 549 -45.80 -11.75 7.57
CA ARG A 549 -44.51 -12.47 7.52
C ARG A 549 -44.15 -12.93 6.10
N ASP A 550 -45.02 -12.70 5.12
CA ASP A 550 -44.79 -13.13 3.73
C ASP A 550 -43.89 -12.16 2.96
N GLU A 551 -42.79 -12.68 2.45
CA GLU A 551 -41.88 -11.99 1.52
C GLU A 551 -42.02 -12.50 0.07
N ILE A 552 -42.82 -13.54 -0.17
CA ILE A 552 -42.78 -14.41 -1.36
C ILE A 552 -44.00 -14.26 -2.27
N TYR A 553 -45.21 -14.25 -1.73
CA TYR A 553 -46.44 -14.48 -2.51
C TYR A 553 -47.31 -13.23 -2.72
N PHE A 554 -47.40 -12.35 -1.73
CA PHE A 554 -48.30 -11.20 -1.71
C PHE A 554 -47.55 -9.87 -1.58
N THR A 555 -48.18 -8.80 -2.07
CA THR A 555 -47.75 -7.41 -1.84
C THR A 555 -48.89 -6.63 -1.23
N ARG A 556 -48.64 -5.83 -0.19
CA ARG A 556 -49.62 -4.89 0.34
C ARG A 556 -49.82 -3.75 -0.66
N LEU A 557 -51.02 -3.61 -1.22
CA LEU A 557 -51.34 -2.64 -2.26
C LEU A 557 -51.80 -1.30 -1.69
N ASP A 558 -52.62 -1.33 -0.64
CA ASP A 558 -53.29 -0.14 -0.11
C ASP A 558 -53.49 -0.31 1.42
N SER A 559 -53.37 0.79 2.17
CA SER A 559 -53.50 0.77 3.65
C SER A 559 -54.31 1.96 4.14
N LYS A 560 -55.57 1.71 4.53
CA LYS A 560 -56.56 2.74 4.86
C LYS A 560 -57.12 2.51 6.26
N GLY A 561 -56.26 2.76 7.25
CA GLY A 561 -56.57 2.53 8.67
C GLY A 561 -56.21 1.10 9.09
N SER A 562 -57.12 0.43 9.79
CA SER A 562 -56.94 -0.94 10.31
C SER A 562 -57.04 -2.04 9.25
N CYS A 563 -57.64 -1.74 8.08
CA CYS A 563 -57.72 -2.68 6.96
C CYS A 563 -56.57 -2.43 5.96
N SER A 564 -55.87 -3.51 5.60
CA SER A 564 -54.84 -3.53 4.56
C SER A 564 -55.28 -4.48 3.44
N VAL A 565 -55.15 -4.04 2.19
CA VAL A 565 -55.47 -4.84 1.00
C VAL A 565 -54.19 -5.41 0.42
N TYR A 566 -54.20 -6.70 0.10
CA TYR A 566 -53.06 -7.43 -0.46
C TYR A 566 -53.39 -7.94 -1.87
N GLY A 567 -52.39 -7.92 -2.76
CA GLY A 567 -52.50 -8.49 -4.10
C GLY A 567 -51.52 -9.64 -4.28
N PRO A 568 -51.90 -10.73 -4.98
CA PRO A 568 -50.98 -11.79 -5.36
C PRO A 568 -49.91 -11.23 -6.31
N ARG A 569 -48.66 -11.66 -6.13
CA ARG A 569 -47.55 -11.32 -7.02
C ARG A 569 -47.63 -12.15 -8.31
N PRO A 570 -47.20 -11.64 -9.47
CA PRO A 570 -47.13 -12.44 -10.69
C PRO A 570 -46.19 -13.63 -10.55
N THR A 571 -46.51 -14.77 -11.17
CA THR A 571 -45.72 -16.02 -11.13
C THR A 571 -44.24 -15.80 -11.36
N VAL A 572 -43.88 -15.00 -12.36
CA VAL A 572 -42.48 -14.67 -12.70
C VAL A 572 -41.74 -14.00 -11.53
N GLN A 573 -42.40 -13.10 -10.78
CA GLN A 573 -41.80 -12.46 -9.61
C GLN A 573 -41.66 -13.45 -8.45
N VAL A 574 -42.65 -14.32 -8.23
CA VAL A 574 -42.59 -15.35 -7.18
C VAL A 574 -41.50 -16.38 -7.46
N GLU A 575 -41.37 -16.83 -8.71
CA GLU A 575 -40.27 -17.71 -9.15
C GLU A 575 -38.90 -17.05 -8.98
N GLU A 576 -38.77 -15.76 -9.31
CA GLU A 576 -37.52 -15.03 -9.11
C GLU A 576 -37.16 -14.89 -7.63
N ILE A 577 -38.13 -14.56 -6.77
CA ILE A 577 -37.93 -14.47 -5.31
C ILE A 577 -37.55 -15.85 -4.74
N LYS A 578 -38.29 -16.92 -5.09
CA LYS A 578 -37.97 -18.30 -4.67
C LYS A 578 -36.57 -18.72 -5.14
N ARG A 579 -36.19 -18.45 -6.40
CA ARG A 579 -34.84 -18.72 -6.93
C ARG A 579 -33.77 -17.94 -6.19
N ARG A 580 -34.02 -16.67 -5.86
CA ARG A 580 -33.10 -15.80 -5.12
C ARG A 580 -32.92 -16.25 -3.67
N LEU A 581 -33.98 -16.70 -3.01
CA LEU A 581 -33.94 -17.28 -1.66
C LEU A 581 -33.16 -18.59 -1.63
N LEU A 582 -33.45 -19.52 -2.54
CA LEU A 582 -32.72 -20.80 -2.66
C LEU A 582 -31.22 -20.59 -2.97
N ALA A 583 -30.90 -19.63 -3.85
CA ALA A 583 -29.51 -19.27 -4.14
C ALA A 583 -28.79 -18.66 -2.93
N LYS A 584 -29.50 -17.85 -2.12
CA LYS A 584 -28.97 -17.31 -0.87
C LYS A 584 -28.75 -18.40 0.17
N GLU A 585 -29.73 -19.28 0.40
CA GLU A 585 -29.61 -20.40 1.34
C GLU A 585 -28.44 -21.33 0.99
N ALA A 586 -28.28 -21.64 -0.30
CA ALA A 586 -27.13 -22.41 -0.79
C ALA A 586 -25.78 -21.69 -0.54
N ALA A 587 -25.73 -20.36 -0.73
CA ALA A 587 -24.53 -19.57 -0.50
C ALA A 587 -24.19 -19.40 1.00
N ASP A 588 -25.19 -19.18 1.86
CA ASP A 588 -25.04 -19.09 3.31
C ASP A 588 -24.55 -20.44 3.87
N LYS A 589 -25.06 -21.56 3.36
CA LYS A 589 -24.56 -22.91 3.68
C LYS A 589 -23.13 -23.15 3.18
N GLU A 590 -22.80 -22.77 1.95
CA GLU A 590 -21.43 -22.93 1.42
C GLU A 590 -20.41 -22.00 2.11
N LEU A 591 -20.88 -20.92 2.75
CA LEU A 591 -20.08 -20.11 3.68
C LEU A 591 -19.90 -20.82 5.02
N GLU A 592 -20.94 -21.42 5.60
CA GLU A 592 -20.86 -22.15 6.87
C GLU A 592 -19.92 -23.37 6.79
N GLU A 593 -20.03 -24.19 5.74
CA GLU A 593 -19.15 -25.34 5.48
C GLU A 593 -17.67 -24.89 5.36
N PHE A 594 -17.41 -23.80 4.62
CA PHE A 594 -16.06 -23.23 4.50
C PHE A 594 -15.54 -22.64 5.82
N VAL A 595 -16.41 -21.98 6.60
CA VAL A 595 -16.08 -21.47 7.94
C VAL A 595 -15.79 -22.61 8.93
N GLN A 596 -16.46 -23.75 8.80
CA GLN A 596 -16.15 -24.97 9.57
C GLN A 596 -14.79 -25.57 9.16
N LEU A 597 -14.43 -25.55 7.86
CA LEU A 597 -13.11 -25.94 7.37
C LEU A 597 -11.99 -25.02 7.92
N LEU A 598 -12.18 -23.70 7.90
CA LEU A 598 -11.23 -22.74 8.49
C LEU A 598 -11.06 -22.95 10.00
N LYS A 599 -12.17 -23.20 10.72
CA LYS A 599 -12.14 -23.50 12.16
C LYS A 599 -11.39 -24.80 12.46
N SER A 600 -11.59 -25.86 11.68
CA SER A 600 -10.89 -27.13 11.88
C SER A 600 -9.38 -26.99 11.62
N ALA A 601 -8.98 -26.37 10.50
CA ALA A 601 -7.58 -26.10 10.18
C ALA A 601 -6.87 -25.24 11.25
N LYS A 602 -7.54 -24.21 11.77
CA LYS A 602 -7.02 -23.37 12.88
C LYS A 602 -6.77 -24.17 14.18
N THR A 603 -7.51 -25.26 14.43
CA THR A 603 -7.28 -26.13 15.60
C THR A 603 -6.17 -27.18 15.41
N MET A 604 -5.61 -27.33 14.20
CA MET A 604 -4.56 -28.32 13.95
C MET A 604 -3.20 -27.88 14.51
N PRO A 605 -2.40 -28.80 15.08
CA PRO A 605 -1.01 -28.52 15.49
C PRO A 605 -0.16 -28.17 14.25
N LEU A 606 0.87 -27.33 14.39
CA LEU A 606 1.57 -26.73 13.24
C LEU A 606 2.05 -27.73 12.18
N ARG A 607 2.57 -28.91 12.57
CA ARG A 607 3.02 -29.96 11.64
C ARG A 607 1.89 -30.74 10.93
N GLY A 608 0.63 -30.49 11.31
CA GLY A 608 -0.57 -31.10 10.72
C GLY A 608 -1.49 -30.11 10.02
N LYS A 609 -1.14 -28.82 9.92
CA LYS A 609 -1.92 -27.82 9.19
C LYS A 609 -1.86 -28.08 7.66
N PRO A 610 -2.92 -27.80 6.88
CA PRO A 610 -2.90 -27.98 5.44
C PRO A 610 -1.90 -27.03 4.77
N SER A 611 -1.10 -27.54 3.83
CA SER A 611 -0.11 -26.76 3.10
C SER A 611 -0.76 -25.76 2.13
N LYS A 612 -0.01 -24.72 1.69
CA LYS A 612 -0.49 -23.72 0.73
C LYS A 612 -1.10 -24.34 -0.54
N CYS A 613 -0.58 -25.46 -1.03
CA CYS A 613 -1.13 -26.17 -2.19
C CYS A 613 -2.47 -26.87 -1.90
N SER A 614 -2.70 -27.35 -0.67
CA SER A 614 -3.97 -27.98 -0.28
C SER A 614 -5.16 -27.03 -0.40
N TRP A 615 -4.94 -25.75 -0.12
CA TRP A 615 -5.94 -24.67 -0.27
C TRP A 615 -6.21 -24.26 -1.72
N LYS A 616 -5.43 -24.77 -2.69
CA LYS A 616 -5.57 -24.51 -4.13
C LYS A 616 -6.13 -25.70 -4.92
N ALA A 617 -6.46 -26.81 -4.25
CA ALA A 617 -6.87 -28.05 -4.91
C ALA A 617 -8.33 -28.06 -5.41
N GLU A 618 -9.17 -27.12 -4.94
CA GLU A 618 -10.59 -27.00 -5.27
C GLU A 618 -10.92 -25.54 -5.60
N ASP A 619 -11.51 -25.25 -6.75
CA ASP A 619 -11.75 -23.86 -7.21
C ASP A 619 -12.61 -23.03 -6.23
N LYS A 620 -13.64 -23.66 -5.64
CA LYS A 620 -14.52 -23.04 -4.63
C LYS A 620 -13.76 -22.60 -3.37
N THR A 621 -12.83 -23.43 -2.92
CA THR A 621 -11.96 -23.17 -1.76
C THR A 621 -10.90 -22.13 -2.14
N TRP A 622 -10.33 -22.26 -3.34
CA TRP A 622 -9.31 -21.37 -3.87
C TRP A 622 -9.78 -19.91 -3.95
N HIS A 623 -10.91 -19.60 -4.60
CA HIS A 623 -11.35 -18.20 -4.76
C HIS A 623 -11.67 -17.49 -3.43
N LYS A 624 -12.14 -18.23 -2.42
CA LYS A 624 -12.37 -17.69 -1.06
C LYS A 624 -11.04 -17.38 -0.36
N ILE A 625 -10.02 -18.23 -0.54
CA ILE A 625 -8.66 -18.03 -0.03
C ILE A 625 -7.93 -16.92 -0.81
N GLU A 626 -8.07 -16.84 -2.14
CA GLU A 626 -7.56 -15.74 -2.98
C GLU A 626 -8.12 -14.39 -2.53
N SER A 627 -9.43 -14.34 -2.23
CA SER A 627 -10.08 -13.12 -1.71
C SER A 627 -9.51 -12.70 -0.35
N LEU A 628 -9.23 -13.65 0.55
CA LEU A 628 -8.57 -13.38 1.83
C LEU A 628 -7.11 -12.96 1.65
N GLU A 629 -6.36 -13.60 0.74
CA GLU A 629 -4.96 -13.25 0.42
C GLU A 629 -4.87 -11.83 -0.15
N ALA A 630 -5.75 -11.49 -1.10
CA ALA A 630 -5.87 -10.15 -1.67
C ALA A 630 -6.24 -9.09 -0.61
N PHE A 631 -7.18 -9.38 0.29
CA PHE A 631 -7.56 -8.47 1.38
C PHE A 631 -6.47 -8.32 2.44
N ALA A 632 -5.69 -9.38 2.70
CA ALA A 632 -4.56 -9.36 3.63
C ALA A 632 -3.37 -8.52 3.12
N ILE A 633 -3.21 -8.39 1.80
CA ILE A 633 -2.15 -7.58 1.19
C ILE A 633 -2.63 -6.24 0.61
N ASP A 634 -3.91 -5.89 0.76
CA ASP A 634 -4.53 -4.67 0.19
C ASP A 634 -4.44 -4.60 -1.36
N ALA A 635 -4.71 -5.73 -2.01
CA ALA A 635 -4.69 -5.90 -3.47
C ALA A 635 -5.98 -6.55 -4.02
N CYS A 636 -7.14 -6.28 -3.41
CA CYS A 636 -8.43 -6.69 -3.96
C CYS A 636 -8.67 -6.03 -5.33
N LYS A 637 -8.98 -6.85 -6.34
CA LYS A 637 -9.23 -6.43 -7.72
C LYS A 637 -10.58 -5.73 -7.89
N ASP A 638 -11.53 -6.05 -7.02
CA ASP A 638 -12.91 -5.59 -7.05
C ASP A 638 -13.55 -5.60 -5.65
N GLU A 639 -14.76 -5.03 -5.54
CA GLU A 639 -15.55 -5.05 -4.30
C GLU A 639 -16.11 -6.46 -3.99
N VAL A 640 -16.13 -7.42 -4.92
CA VAL A 640 -16.65 -8.77 -4.67
C VAL A 640 -15.65 -9.57 -3.81
N GLN A 641 -14.36 -9.53 -4.13
CA GLN A 641 -13.29 -10.11 -3.30
C GLN A 641 -13.29 -9.48 -1.90
N LYS A 642 -13.39 -8.15 -1.82
CA LYS A 642 -13.39 -7.38 -0.57
C LYS A 642 -14.61 -7.68 0.31
N ASN A 643 -15.80 -7.79 -0.27
CA ASN A 643 -17.00 -8.22 0.45
C ASN A 643 -16.95 -9.70 0.83
N THR A 644 -16.36 -10.57 0.01
CA THR A 644 -16.16 -12.00 0.30
C THR A 644 -15.24 -12.19 1.52
N ALA A 645 -14.04 -11.60 1.48
CA ALA A 645 -13.11 -11.58 2.61
C ALA A 645 -13.74 -10.98 3.88
N GLY A 646 -14.38 -9.82 3.76
CA GLY A 646 -15.07 -9.17 4.88
C GLY A 646 -16.25 -9.98 5.44
N THR A 647 -16.87 -10.85 4.65
CA THR A 647 -17.95 -11.75 5.09
C THR A 647 -17.38 -12.98 5.82
N ILE A 648 -16.31 -13.58 5.29
CA ILE A 648 -15.59 -14.68 5.95
C ILE A 648 -15.04 -14.21 7.31
N LEU A 649 -14.40 -13.04 7.38
CA LEU A 649 -13.90 -12.46 8.63
C LEU A 649 -15.03 -12.27 9.65
N LYS A 650 -16.18 -11.72 9.23
CA LYS A 650 -17.37 -11.58 10.09
C LYS A 650 -17.86 -12.94 10.62
N ALA A 651 -17.96 -13.95 9.77
CA ALA A 651 -18.41 -15.30 10.15
C ALA A 651 -17.39 -16.07 11.03
N MET A 652 -16.11 -15.70 10.96
CA MET A 652 -15.06 -16.15 11.88
C MET A 652 -15.02 -15.35 13.20
N GLY A 653 -15.86 -14.31 13.37
CA GLY A 653 -15.86 -13.45 14.56
C GLY A 653 -14.70 -12.46 14.63
N LEU A 654 -14.06 -12.17 13.49
CA LEU A 654 -12.89 -11.30 13.38
C LEU A 654 -13.26 -9.89 12.87
N ALA A 655 -12.40 -8.91 13.16
CA ALA A 655 -12.54 -7.56 12.63
C ALA A 655 -12.26 -7.54 11.12
N LYS A 656 -12.94 -6.65 10.37
CA LYS A 656 -12.75 -6.46 8.93
C LYS A 656 -11.50 -5.61 8.63
N VAL A 657 -10.32 -6.06 9.05
CA VAL A 657 -9.02 -5.39 8.85
C VAL A 657 -7.99 -6.37 8.28
N ALA A 658 -7.03 -5.87 7.51
CA ALA A 658 -6.04 -6.69 6.82
C ALA A 658 -5.28 -7.63 7.78
N ASP A 659 -4.88 -7.14 8.97
CA ASP A 659 -4.17 -7.94 9.97
C ASP A 659 -4.97 -9.13 10.50
N SER A 660 -6.31 -9.02 10.53
CA SER A 660 -7.18 -10.15 10.89
C SER A 660 -7.21 -11.22 9.80
N ALA A 661 -7.09 -10.84 8.52
CA ALA A 661 -6.91 -11.80 7.42
C ALA A 661 -5.49 -12.39 7.41
N VAL A 662 -4.44 -11.59 7.61
CA VAL A 662 -3.05 -12.07 7.74
C VAL A 662 -2.96 -13.13 8.85
N ASN A 663 -3.46 -12.81 10.05
CA ASN A 663 -3.40 -13.73 11.18
C ASN A 663 -4.26 -14.98 10.96
N LEU A 664 -5.44 -14.86 10.33
CA LEU A 664 -6.26 -16.02 9.94
C LEU A 664 -5.53 -16.94 8.95
N LEU A 665 -4.84 -16.38 7.94
CA LEU A 665 -4.11 -17.15 6.94
C LEU A 665 -2.88 -17.87 7.53
N ILE A 666 -2.23 -17.29 8.56
CA ILE A 666 -1.18 -17.95 9.35
C ILE A 666 -1.79 -19.04 10.27
N ASP A 667 -2.94 -18.74 10.90
CA ASP A 667 -3.65 -19.69 11.78
C ASP A 667 -4.08 -20.96 11.05
N ILE A 668 -4.51 -20.88 9.79
CA ILE A 668 -4.88 -22.07 8.98
C ILE A 668 -3.69 -22.72 8.25
N GLY A 669 -2.48 -22.13 8.30
CA GLY A 669 -1.28 -22.66 7.63
C GLY A 669 -1.15 -22.31 6.13
N TYR A 670 -1.98 -21.40 5.61
CA TYR A 670 -1.84 -20.90 4.22
C TYR A 670 -0.62 -19.98 4.07
N PHE A 671 -0.32 -19.20 5.11
CA PHE A 671 0.88 -18.38 5.21
C PHE A 671 1.86 -18.95 6.26
N PRO A 672 3.18 -18.92 6.01
CA PRO A 672 4.17 -19.16 7.05
C PRO A 672 4.15 -18.04 8.11
N VAL A 673 4.60 -18.34 9.32
CA VAL A 673 4.62 -17.40 10.46
C VAL A 673 5.35 -16.09 10.12
N HIS A 674 6.41 -16.19 9.30
CA HIS A 674 7.25 -15.09 8.86
C HIS A 674 6.97 -14.61 7.43
N VAL A 675 5.74 -14.78 6.91
CA VAL A 675 5.36 -14.31 5.55
C VAL A 675 5.72 -12.84 5.31
N ASN A 676 6.50 -12.60 4.25
CA ASN A 676 6.92 -11.26 3.82
C ASN A 676 5.81 -10.59 3.00
N LEU A 677 4.96 -9.84 3.68
CA LEU A 677 3.82 -9.14 3.07
C LEU A 677 4.27 -8.03 2.09
N ASP A 678 5.40 -7.37 2.35
CA ASP A 678 5.91 -6.31 1.48
C ASP A 678 6.39 -6.87 0.12
N LEU A 679 6.97 -8.08 0.11
CA LEU A 679 7.33 -8.76 -1.14
C LEU A 679 6.07 -9.01 -1.99
N MET A 680 5.01 -9.52 -1.37
CA MET A 680 3.72 -9.75 -2.05
C MET A 680 3.11 -8.44 -2.56
N LYS A 681 3.10 -7.38 -1.74
CA LYS A 681 2.62 -6.03 -2.13
C LYS A 681 3.44 -5.38 -3.24
N SER A 682 4.74 -5.66 -3.31
CA SER A 682 5.64 -5.08 -4.32
C SER A 682 5.45 -5.66 -5.72
N ASN A 683 4.77 -6.80 -5.86
CA ASN A 683 4.59 -7.54 -7.12
C ASN A 683 5.91 -7.84 -7.87
N ILE A 684 7.03 -7.98 -7.14
CA ILE A 684 8.33 -8.36 -7.71
C ILE A 684 8.26 -9.82 -8.20
N ARG A 685 8.70 -10.06 -9.44
CA ARG A 685 8.77 -11.41 -10.03
C ARG A 685 9.87 -12.25 -9.37
N THR A 686 9.49 -13.09 -8.40
CA THR A 686 10.41 -14.05 -7.76
C THR A 686 10.95 -15.09 -8.73
N ASN A 687 10.14 -15.47 -9.73
CA ASN A 687 10.45 -16.55 -10.68
C ASN A 687 10.69 -15.98 -12.09
N TYR A 688 11.26 -16.80 -12.97
CA TYR A 688 11.40 -16.54 -14.40
C TYR A 688 10.37 -17.37 -15.20
N PRO A 689 9.81 -16.84 -16.31
CA PRO A 689 9.06 -17.63 -17.27
C PRO A 689 9.93 -18.69 -17.96
N ASP A 690 9.37 -19.85 -18.29
CA ASP A 690 10.12 -20.98 -18.85
C ASP A 690 10.87 -20.64 -20.15
N HIS A 691 10.28 -19.80 -21.02
CA HIS A 691 10.94 -19.36 -22.25
C HIS A 691 12.20 -18.50 -22.00
N ILE A 692 12.24 -17.74 -20.89
CA ILE A 692 13.44 -17.00 -20.47
C ILE A 692 14.51 -17.99 -19.95
N LEU A 693 14.09 -19.03 -19.22
CA LEU A 693 14.98 -20.08 -18.74
C LEU A 693 15.60 -20.87 -19.91
N SER A 694 14.80 -21.28 -20.89
CA SER A 694 15.29 -21.97 -22.09
C SER A 694 16.26 -21.08 -22.90
N ALA A 695 15.92 -19.81 -23.14
CA ALA A 695 16.81 -18.89 -23.86
C ALA A 695 18.15 -18.66 -23.10
N ALA A 696 18.12 -18.62 -21.77
CA ALA A 696 19.32 -18.54 -20.95
C ALA A 696 20.17 -19.82 -20.99
N GLU A 697 19.55 -20.99 -21.10
CA GLU A 697 20.29 -22.25 -21.31
C GLU A 697 20.88 -22.37 -22.72
N SER A 698 20.21 -21.87 -23.77
CA SER A 698 20.78 -21.77 -25.12
C SER A 698 22.04 -20.91 -25.15
N LEU A 699 22.03 -19.72 -24.52
CA LEU A 699 23.21 -18.84 -24.45
C LEU A 699 24.41 -19.51 -23.75
N LEU A 700 24.17 -20.36 -22.75
CA LEU A 700 25.22 -21.12 -22.07
C LEU A 700 25.76 -22.29 -22.91
N GLN A 701 24.95 -22.86 -23.81
CA GLN A 701 25.38 -23.94 -24.71
C GLN A 701 26.11 -23.40 -25.95
N GLU A 702 25.56 -22.39 -26.61
CA GLU A 702 26.14 -21.76 -27.79
C GLU A 702 27.50 -21.15 -27.48
N SER A 703 27.65 -20.53 -26.30
CA SER A 703 28.91 -20.14 -25.64
C SER A 703 29.93 -19.34 -26.47
N HIS A 704 29.55 -18.84 -27.65
CA HIS A 704 30.39 -18.00 -28.50
C HIS A 704 30.80 -16.71 -27.75
N ASP A 705 31.96 -16.16 -28.11
CA ASP A 705 32.48 -14.92 -27.54
C ASP A 705 32.63 -13.90 -28.68
N PRO A 706 31.72 -12.91 -28.81
CA PRO A 706 31.73 -11.96 -29.91
C PRO A 706 32.88 -10.94 -29.84
N ASP A 707 33.71 -11.02 -28.79
CA ASP A 707 34.86 -10.14 -28.55
C ASP A 707 36.18 -10.94 -28.50
N LYS A 708 36.15 -12.25 -28.80
CA LYS A 708 37.21 -13.22 -28.52
C LYS A 708 38.61 -12.76 -28.90
N ASP A 709 38.74 -12.23 -30.12
CA ASP A 709 40.02 -11.87 -30.71
C ASP A 709 40.45 -10.43 -30.34
N ASP A 710 39.54 -9.62 -29.79
CA ASP A 710 39.79 -8.29 -29.23
C ASP A 710 40.19 -8.33 -27.73
N ARG A 711 40.03 -9.47 -27.06
CA ARG A 711 40.31 -9.60 -25.62
C ARG A 711 41.80 -9.70 -25.33
N ILE A 712 42.31 -8.81 -24.47
CA ILE A 712 43.67 -8.95 -23.92
C ILE A 712 43.73 -10.10 -22.90
N ASP A 713 44.79 -10.93 -23.00
CA ASP A 713 45.04 -12.02 -22.06
C ASP A 713 45.72 -11.51 -20.79
N LEU A 714 44.98 -11.54 -19.68
CA LEU A 714 45.43 -11.20 -18.34
C LEU A 714 45.40 -12.41 -17.39
N THR A 715 45.29 -13.64 -17.93
CA THR A 715 45.27 -14.90 -17.14
C THR A 715 46.58 -15.21 -16.43
N HIS A 716 47.63 -14.43 -16.70
CA HIS A 716 48.94 -14.47 -16.05
C HIS A 716 49.02 -13.61 -14.78
N LEU A 717 48.03 -12.75 -14.50
CA LEU A 717 47.99 -11.93 -13.29
C LEU A 717 47.46 -12.73 -12.10
N LYS A 718 47.91 -12.37 -10.89
CA LYS A 718 47.33 -12.87 -9.64
C LYS A 718 46.06 -12.04 -9.32
N VAL A 719 44.90 -12.65 -9.52
CA VAL A 719 43.59 -11.99 -9.49
C VAL A 719 42.81 -12.39 -8.23
N TYR A 720 42.30 -11.41 -7.50
CA TYR A 720 41.52 -11.59 -6.26
C TYR A 720 40.09 -11.10 -6.48
N ALA A 721 39.11 -12.00 -6.42
CA ALA A 721 37.71 -11.64 -6.20
C ALA A 721 37.49 -11.57 -4.68
N ILE A 722 36.95 -10.46 -4.16
CA ILE A 722 36.74 -10.23 -2.73
C ILE A 722 35.31 -9.71 -2.55
N ASP A 723 34.42 -10.55 -2.03
CA ASP A 723 33.05 -10.19 -1.67
C ASP A 723 32.70 -10.92 -0.35
N VAL A 724 31.42 -11.11 -0.06
CA VAL A 724 30.93 -11.91 1.07
C VAL A 724 30.95 -13.43 0.76
N ASP A 725 30.97 -14.26 1.81
CA ASP A 725 31.07 -15.73 1.71
C ASP A 725 29.90 -16.40 0.97
N GLU A 726 28.78 -15.69 0.85
CA GLU A 726 27.52 -16.13 0.24
C GLU A 726 27.30 -15.53 -1.17
N ALA A 727 28.33 -14.98 -1.82
CA ALA A 727 28.22 -14.28 -3.10
C ALA A 727 28.40 -15.20 -4.33
N ASP A 728 27.30 -15.70 -4.89
CA ASP A 728 27.31 -16.45 -6.17
C ASP A 728 27.47 -15.54 -7.42
N GLU A 729 27.00 -14.29 -7.34
CA GLU A 729 27.08 -13.27 -8.41
C GLU A 729 28.33 -12.37 -8.22
N LEU A 730 29.51 -12.87 -8.59
CA LEU A 730 30.78 -12.12 -8.52
C LEU A 730 30.95 -11.25 -9.77
N ASP A 731 30.70 -9.94 -9.63
CA ASP A 731 30.90 -8.96 -10.71
C ASP A 731 32.35 -8.51 -10.88
N ASP A 732 33.14 -8.45 -9.81
CA ASP A 732 34.42 -7.73 -9.83
C ASP A 732 35.59 -8.51 -9.19
N ALA A 733 36.78 -8.22 -9.71
CA ALA A 733 38.04 -8.80 -9.23
C ALA A 733 39.21 -7.84 -9.48
N LEU A 734 40.28 -7.98 -8.70
CA LEU A 734 41.37 -7.02 -8.60
C LEU A 734 42.74 -7.66 -8.81
N SER A 735 43.64 -6.92 -9.47
CA SER A 735 45.09 -7.19 -9.52
C SER A 735 45.88 -5.90 -9.41
N ALA A 736 47.10 -5.96 -8.88
CA ALA A 736 48.02 -4.83 -8.92
C ALA A 736 49.49 -5.27 -8.99
N THR A 737 50.36 -4.35 -9.42
CA THR A 737 51.82 -4.52 -9.42
C THR A 737 52.51 -3.16 -9.27
N LYS A 738 53.83 -3.16 -9.04
CA LYS A 738 54.65 -1.95 -9.12
C LYS A 738 55.46 -1.92 -10.40
N LEU A 739 55.45 -0.77 -11.06
CA LEU A 739 56.24 -0.50 -12.27
C LEU A 739 57.70 -0.26 -11.92
N GLN A 740 58.58 -0.25 -12.93
CA GLN A 740 60.03 -0.04 -12.76
C GLN A 740 60.38 1.34 -12.17
N ASP A 741 59.50 2.34 -12.32
CA ASP A 741 59.61 3.68 -11.73
C ASP A 741 59.01 3.78 -10.31
N GLY A 742 58.51 2.66 -9.76
CA GLY A 742 57.88 2.57 -8.44
C GLY A 742 56.40 2.96 -8.40
N ARG A 743 55.80 3.46 -9.49
CA ARG A 743 54.34 3.73 -9.54
C ARG A 743 53.56 2.42 -9.43
N ILE A 744 52.40 2.48 -8.79
CA ILE A 744 51.49 1.33 -8.71
C ILE A 744 50.61 1.31 -9.97
N LYS A 745 50.51 0.15 -10.61
CA LYS A 745 49.48 -0.15 -11.61
C LYS A 745 48.45 -1.10 -11.01
N VAL A 746 47.19 -0.74 -11.13
CA VAL A 746 46.02 -1.53 -10.74
C VAL A 746 45.26 -1.97 -11.99
N TRP A 747 44.63 -3.13 -11.93
CA TRP A 747 43.57 -3.57 -12.84
C TRP A 747 42.31 -3.86 -12.01
N ILE A 748 41.21 -3.23 -12.38
CA ILE A 748 39.86 -3.59 -11.93
C ILE A 748 39.21 -4.35 -13.07
N HIS A 749 38.97 -5.63 -12.85
CA HIS A 749 38.32 -6.52 -13.80
C HIS A 749 36.83 -6.58 -13.44
N VAL A 750 35.94 -6.26 -14.38
CA VAL A 750 34.49 -6.40 -14.20
C VAL A 750 33.96 -7.45 -15.16
N ALA A 751 33.09 -8.34 -14.69
CA ALA A 751 32.37 -9.32 -15.48
C ALA A 751 31.76 -8.71 -16.75
N ASP A 752 31.71 -9.52 -17.82
CA ASP A 752 31.21 -9.11 -19.13
C ASP A 752 29.90 -9.84 -19.52
N PRO A 753 28.77 -9.56 -18.85
CA PRO A 753 27.45 -10.11 -19.22
C PRO A 753 26.99 -9.62 -20.60
N ALA A 754 27.50 -8.47 -21.06
CA ALA A 754 27.29 -7.93 -22.40
C ALA A 754 27.98 -8.76 -23.52
N SER A 755 28.77 -9.79 -23.18
CA SER A 755 29.24 -10.80 -24.14
C SER A 755 28.22 -11.93 -24.38
N PHE A 756 27.19 -12.06 -23.52
CA PHE A 756 26.11 -13.05 -23.64
C PHE A 756 24.79 -12.39 -24.07
N VAL A 757 24.44 -11.26 -23.46
CA VAL A 757 23.13 -10.62 -23.62
C VAL A 757 23.28 -9.37 -24.48
N LYS A 758 22.64 -9.35 -25.65
CA LYS A 758 22.61 -8.18 -26.55
C LYS A 758 21.48 -7.20 -26.20
N PRO A 759 21.64 -5.88 -26.42
CA PRO A 759 20.54 -4.91 -26.30
C PRO A 759 19.30 -5.32 -27.07
N GLY A 760 18.12 -5.10 -26.50
CA GLY A 760 16.83 -5.44 -27.11
C GLY A 760 16.51 -6.93 -27.21
N SER A 761 17.39 -7.83 -26.76
CA SER A 761 17.15 -9.28 -26.74
C SER A 761 16.09 -9.69 -25.69
N MET A 762 15.63 -10.94 -25.76
CA MET A 762 14.64 -11.49 -24.80
C MET A 762 15.14 -11.42 -23.35
N ILE A 763 16.40 -11.76 -23.11
CA ILE A 763 17.02 -11.72 -21.77
C ILE A 763 17.24 -10.27 -21.30
N ASP A 764 17.67 -9.38 -22.20
CA ASP A 764 17.84 -7.94 -21.91
C ASP A 764 16.51 -7.28 -21.48
N ARG A 765 15.40 -7.60 -22.16
CA ARG A 765 14.07 -7.07 -21.80
C ARG A 765 13.57 -7.52 -20.44
N GLU A 766 13.88 -8.75 -20.01
CA GLU A 766 13.55 -9.22 -18.66
C GLU A 766 14.47 -8.59 -17.61
N ALA A 767 15.78 -8.46 -17.90
CA ALA A 767 16.73 -7.76 -17.04
C ALA A 767 16.37 -6.27 -16.85
N LEU A 768 15.92 -5.59 -17.91
CA LEU A 768 15.39 -4.23 -17.87
C LEU A 768 14.10 -4.15 -17.02
N GLN A 769 13.19 -5.11 -17.17
CA GLN A 769 11.96 -5.18 -16.36
C GLN A 769 12.24 -5.45 -14.87
N ARG A 770 13.37 -6.05 -14.52
CA ARG A 770 13.84 -6.23 -13.12
C ARG A 770 14.63 -5.03 -12.62
N GLY A 771 15.55 -4.50 -13.44
CA GLY A 771 16.42 -3.35 -13.16
C GLY A 771 17.56 -3.60 -12.17
N THR A 772 17.39 -4.52 -11.21
CA THR A 772 18.39 -4.92 -10.20
C THR A 772 18.10 -6.33 -9.67
N SER A 773 19.14 -7.03 -9.21
CA SER A 773 18.96 -8.19 -8.31
C SER A 773 18.38 -7.69 -6.98
N VAL A 774 17.51 -8.50 -6.35
CA VAL A 774 16.84 -8.19 -5.08
C VAL A 774 17.35 -9.15 -4.01
N PHE A 775 18.24 -8.66 -3.15
CA PHE A 775 18.81 -9.42 -2.03
C PHE A 775 17.93 -9.20 -0.79
N LEU A 776 17.44 -10.27 -0.18
CA LEU A 776 16.71 -10.26 1.11
C LEU A 776 17.39 -11.22 2.10
N PRO A 777 17.23 -11.03 3.42
CA PRO A 777 17.76 -11.96 4.42
C PRO A 777 17.37 -13.44 4.22
N THR A 778 16.25 -13.69 3.54
CA THR A 778 15.66 -15.01 3.31
C THR A 778 15.97 -15.63 1.95
N ALA A 779 16.27 -14.82 0.94
CA ALA A 779 16.39 -15.24 -0.46
C ALA A 779 16.99 -14.12 -1.34
N THR A 780 17.60 -14.51 -2.47
CA THR A 780 17.99 -13.59 -3.55
C THR A 780 17.09 -13.84 -4.76
N TYR A 781 16.60 -12.77 -5.38
CA TYR A 781 15.94 -12.83 -6.70
C TYR A 781 16.83 -12.10 -7.72
N PRO A 782 17.63 -12.81 -8.53
CA PRO A 782 18.64 -12.18 -9.39
C PRO A 782 18.02 -11.43 -10.59
N MET A 783 18.80 -10.53 -11.19
CA MET A 783 18.42 -9.75 -12.39
C MET A 783 18.45 -10.56 -13.68
N PHE A 784 19.30 -11.59 -13.74
CA PHE A 784 19.34 -12.61 -14.78
C PHE A 784 18.97 -13.99 -14.20
N PRO A 785 18.57 -14.97 -15.02
CA PRO A 785 18.37 -16.35 -14.55
C PRO A 785 19.62 -16.91 -13.85
N GLU A 786 19.43 -17.56 -12.70
CA GLU A 786 20.52 -18.03 -11.81
C GLU A 786 21.64 -18.77 -12.55
N LYS A 787 21.29 -19.72 -13.43
CA LYS A 787 22.26 -20.46 -14.25
C LYS A 787 23.12 -19.53 -15.11
N LEU A 788 22.54 -18.50 -15.73
CA LEU A 788 23.28 -17.59 -16.61
C LEU A 788 24.19 -16.66 -15.80
N ALA A 789 23.66 -16.04 -14.75
CA ALA A 789 24.41 -15.17 -13.85
C ALA A 789 25.56 -15.94 -13.17
N MET A 790 25.24 -16.98 -12.41
CA MET A 790 26.19 -17.72 -11.59
C MET A 790 27.12 -18.61 -12.41
N GLN A 791 26.70 -19.12 -13.59
CA GLN A 791 27.52 -20.07 -14.35
C GLN A 791 28.28 -19.48 -15.53
N GLY A 792 27.70 -18.51 -16.25
CA GLY A 792 28.31 -17.90 -17.44
C GLY A 792 28.96 -16.54 -17.19
N MET A 793 28.36 -15.69 -16.35
CA MET A 793 28.78 -14.29 -16.17
C MET A 793 29.74 -14.08 -14.97
N SER A 794 29.49 -14.77 -13.85
CA SER A 794 30.21 -14.62 -12.58
C SER A 794 31.72 -14.95 -12.66
N LEU A 795 32.57 -14.13 -12.02
CA LEU A 795 34.04 -14.22 -12.04
C LEU A 795 34.59 -15.35 -11.16
N LYS A 796 34.33 -16.60 -11.58
CA LYS A 796 34.71 -17.83 -10.85
C LYS A 796 36.21 -18.07 -10.72
N GLN A 797 36.62 -18.55 -9.54
CA GLN A 797 37.97 -19.01 -9.25
C GLN A 797 38.43 -20.15 -10.18
N GLY A 798 39.67 -20.07 -10.65
CA GLY A 798 40.35 -21.13 -11.40
C GLY A 798 39.92 -21.29 -12.86
N THR A 799 38.90 -20.58 -13.32
CA THR A 799 38.38 -20.64 -14.70
C THR A 799 38.66 -19.36 -15.49
N ASN A 800 38.77 -19.49 -16.82
CA ASN A 800 38.92 -18.33 -17.69
C ASN A 800 37.58 -17.57 -17.76
N CYS A 801 37.56 -16.33 -17.30
CA CYS A 801 36.36 -15.49 -17.22
C CYS A 801 36.48 -14.30 -18.19
N ARG A 802 35.35 -13.92 -18.81
CA ARG A 802 35.24 -12.75 -19.68
C ARG A 802 35.06 -11.50 -18.83
N ALA A 803 35.91 -10.49 -19.04
CA ALA A 803 35.83 -9.25 -18.29
C ALA A 803 36.07 -8.02 -19.18
N VAL A 804 35.45 -6.90 -18.82
CA VAL A 804 35.90 -5.57 -19.23
C VAL A 804 36.83 -5.07 -18.12
N THR A 805 38.11 -4.89 -18.44
CA THR A 805 39.13 -4.48 -17.49
C THR A 805 39.45 -2.99 -17.64
N VAL A 806 39.43 -2.28 -16.52
CA VAL A 806 39.95 -0.92 -16.39
C VAL A 806 41.33 -1.00 -15.74
N SER A 807 42.38 -0.64 -16.47
CA SER A 807 43.75 -0.58 -15.91
C SER A 807 44.15 0.86 -15.65
N VAL A 808 44.74 1.13 -14.49
CA VAL A 808 45.10 2.50 -14.06
C VAL A 808 46.48 2.52 -13.41
N ILE A 809 47.30 3.49 -13.79
CA ILE A 809 48.57 3.80 -13.14
C ILE A 809 48.35 5.02 -12.24
N LEU A 810 48.78 4.93 -10.99
CA LEU A 810 48.66 6.01 -10.01
C LEU A 810 49.94 6.86 -9.96
N HIS A 811 49.77 8.17 -9.78
CA HIS A 811 50.83 9.04 -9.28
C HIS A 811 51.09 8.78 -7.79
N SER A 812 52.23 9.26 -7.29
CA SER A 812 52.63 9.09 -5.88
C SER A 812 51.76 9.83 -4.86
N ASP A 813 50.87 10.73 -5.31
CA ASP A 813 49.88 11.42 -4.49
C ASP A 813 48.52 10.69 -4.44
N GLY A 814 48.34 9.61 -5.23
CA GLY A 814 47.08 8.90 -5.40
C GLY A 814 46.16 9.43 -6.52
N SER A 815 46.59 10.39 -7.33
CA SER A 815 45.86 10.77 -8.55
C SER A 815 46.01 9.74 -9.68
N ILE A 816 45.07 9.75 -10.64
CA ILE A 816 45.16 8.96 -11.88
C ILE A 816 46.23 9.60 -12.77
N ALA A 817 47.28 8.84 -13.11
CA ALA A 817 48.31 9.26 -14.08
C ALA A 817 47.92 8.86 -15.52
N GLU A 818 47.56 7.58 -15.68
CA GLU A 818 47.25 6.96 -16.97
C GLU A 818 46.14 5.92 -16.75
N TYR A 819 45.22 5.76 -17.72
CA TYR A 819 44.18 4.73 -17.66
C TYR A 819 43.95 4.08 -19.04
N SER A 820 43.44 2.83 -19.03
CA SER A 820 42.95 2.13 -20.22
C SER A 820 41.68 1.35 -19.88
N VAL A 821 40.83 1.12 -20.87
CA VAL A 821 39.63 0.28 -20.78
C VAL A 821 39.69 -0.72 -21.92
N ASN A 822 39.61 -2.02 -21.61
CA ASN A 822 39.86 -3.09 -22.58
C ASN A 822 38.96 -4.30 -22.32
N ASN A 823 38.41 -4.91 -23.38
CA ASN A 823 37.89 -6.27 -23.30
C ASN A 823 39.04 -7.23 -22.95
N SER A 824 38.81 -8.23 -22.11
CA SER A 824 39.86 -9.09 -21.56
C SER A 824 39.39 -10.49 -21.20
N ILE A 825 40.34 -11.43 -21.10
CA ILE A 825 40.19 -12.72 -20.44
C ILE A 825 41.06 -12.71 -19.18
N ILE A 826 40.48 -13.05 -18.04
CA ILE A 826 41.18 -13.19 -16.76
C ILE A 826 41.01 -14.59 -16.20
N LYS A 827 41.77 -14.92 -15.15
CA LYS A 827 41.63 -16.17 -14.40
C LYS A 827 41.67 -15.87 -12.90
N PRO A 828 40.52 -15.63 -12.25
CA PRO A 828 40.44 -15.37 -10.81
C PRO A 828 41.23 -16.43 -10.03
N SER A 829 42.27 -16.00 -9.34
CA SER A 829 43.23 -16.87 -8.66
C SER A 829 42.71 -17.23 -7.26
N TYR A 830 42.09 -16.26 -6.59
CA TYR A 830 41.48 -16.39 -5.27
C TYR A 830 40.07 -15.82 -5.29
N MET A 831 39.17 -16.51 -4.59
CA MET A 831 37.88 -15.99 -4.14
C MET A 831 37.99 -15.90 -2.62
N LEU A 832 37.93 -14.68 -2.08
CA LEU A 832 38.14 -14.40 -0.66
C LEU A 832 36.89 -13.76 -0.05
N THR A 833 36.65 -14.03 1.23
CA THR A 833 35.76 -13.21 2.04
C THR A 833 36.48 -11.92 2.45
N TYR A 834 35.74 -10.86 2.76
CA TYR A 834 36.34 -9.66 3.38
C TYR A 834 37.15 -9.99 4.66
N GLU A 835 36.64 -10.88 5.51
CA GLU A 835 37.32 -11.33 6.73
C GLU A 835 38.68 -11.99 6.41
N SER A 836 38.70 -12.98 5.52
CA SER A 836 39.95 -13.65 5.12
C SER A 836 40.91 -12.76 4.35
N ALA A 837 40.41 -11.78 3.57
CA ALA A 837 41.26 -10.79 2.92
C ALA A 837 41.91 -9.86 3.95
N SER A 838 41.18 -9.41 4.98
CA SER A 838 41.73 -8.65 6.10
C SER A 838 42.70 -9.48 6.97
N GLU A 839 42.45 -10.78 7.17
CA GLU A 839 43.43 -11.68 7.82
C GLU A 839 44.74 -11.76 7.02
N LEU A 840 44.68 -11.98 5.70
CA LEU A 840 45.88 -12.04 4.84
C LEU A 840 46.66 -10.71 4.83
N LEU A 841 45.96 -9.57 4.80
CA LEU A 841 46.57 -8.25 4.92
C LEU A 841 47.28 -8.05 6.27
N ASN A 842 46.69 -8.54 7.37
CA ASN A 842 47.29 -8.49 8.70
C ASN A 842 48.48 -9.46 8.87
N LEU A 843 48.46 -10.61 8.20
CA LEU A 843 49.57 -11.57 8.20
C LEU A 843 50.79 -11.09 7.41
N ASN A 844 50.59 -10.19 6.42
CA ASN A 844 51.67 -9.54 5.66
C ASN A 844 52.67 -10.55 5.05
N LEU A 845 52.14 -11.59 4.41
CA LEU A 845 52.92 -12.66 3.75
C LEU A 845 53.69 -12.13 2.53
N GLU A 846 54.86 -12.70 2.23
CA GLU A 846 55.65 -12.31 1.05
C GLU A 846 55.00 -12.82 -0.25
N GLU A 847 54.32 -13.96 -0.18
CA GLU A 847 53.58 -14.60 -1.27
C GLU A 847 52.31 -13.82 -1.70
N GLU A 848 51.82 -12.92 -0.83
CA GLU A 848 50.62 -12.09 -1.04
C GLU A 848 50.94 -10.62 -1.36
N LEU A 849 52.09 -10.40 -2.02
CA LEU A 849 52.59 -9.08 -2.38
C LEU A 849 51.58 -8.22 -3.16
N GLU A 850 50.86 -8.78 -4.13
CA GLU A 850 49.90 -8.05 -4.96
C GLU A 850 48.68 -7.57 -4.15
N LEU A 851 48.21 -8.34 -3.17
CA LEU A 851 47.12 -7.95 -2.27
C LEU A 851 47.55 -6.76 -1.39
N ARG A 852 48.79 -6.77 -0.92
CA ARG A 852 49.39 -5.64 -0.19
C ARG A 852 49.57 -4.39 -1.07
N ILE A 853 49.91 -4.56 -2.35
CA ILE A 853 49.97 -3.44 -3.31
C ILE A 853 48.58 -2.84 -3.58
N LEU A 854 47.52 -3.67 -3.61
CA LEU A 854 46.12 -3.19 -3.69
C LEU A 854 45.73 -2.37 -2.45
N ALA A 855 46.10 -2.81 -1.24
CA ALA A 855 45.87 -2.04 -0.01
C ALA A 855 46.65 -0.70 0.03
N GLU A 856 47.88 -0.67 -0.50
CA GLU A 856 48.67 0.55 -0.68
C GLU A 856 48.01 1.52 -1.68
N ALA A 857 47.51 1.00 -2.81
CA ALA A 857 46.78 1.78 -3.81
C ALA A 857 45.48 2.37 -3.25
N ALA A 858 44.69 1.59 -2.50
CA ALA A 858 43.48 2.06 -1.83
C ALA A 858 43.79 3.15 -0.80
N SER A 859 44.87 2.98 -0.03
CA SER A 859 45.31 3.97 0.96
C SER A 859 45.70 5.30 0.31
N LEU A 860 46.41 5.27 -0.83
CA LEU A 860 46.74 6.45 -1.61
C LEU A 860 45.48 7.12 -2.20
N ARG A 861 44.55 6.34 -2.76
CA ARG A 861 43.31 6.87 -3.36
C ARG A 861 42.41 7.54 -2.32
N LEU A 862 42.25 6.94 -1.14
CA LEU A 862 41.50 7.56 -0.05
C LEU A 862 42.15 8.87 0.43
N GLN A 863 43.49 8.90 0.58
CA GLN A 863 44.21 10.12 0.96
C GLN A 863 44.03 11.23 -0.09
N TRP A 864 44.17 10.91 -1.37
CA TRP A 864 43.95 11.85 -2.46
C TRP A 864 42.52 12.40 -2.47
N ARG A 865 41.53 11.50 -2.44
CA ARG A 865 40.10 11.86 -2.46
C ARG A 865 39.69 12.71 -1.25
N ARG A 866 40.19 12.39 -0.05
CA ARG A 866 40.04 13.24 1.15
C ARG A 866 40.59 14.65 0.89
N GLY A 867 41.74 14.77 0.22
CA GLY A 867 42.31 16.05 -0.24
C GLY A 867 41.42 16.82 -1.22
N GLN A 868 40.63 16.12 -2.04
CA GLN A 868 39.61 16.71 -2.94
C GLN A 868 38.27 17.01 -2.26
N GLY A 869 38.15 16.83 -0.93
CA GLY A 869 36.95 17.07 -0.14
C GLY A 869 35.97 15.90 -0.03
N ALA A 870 36.42 14.66 -0.33
CA ALA A 870 35.62 13.46 -0.10
C ALA A 870 35.28 13.26 1.38
N ILE A 871 34.14 12.63 1.62
CA ILE A 871 33.63 12.29 2.95
C ILE A 871 33.61 10.78 3.08
N GLU A 872 34.41 10.25 4.01
CA GLU A 872 34.35 8.86 4.43
C GLU A 872 33.35 8.70 5.58
N THR A 873 32.54 7.65 5.53
CA THR A 873 31.56 7.30 6.56
C THR A 873 31.91 5.96 7.17
N GLY A 874 32.41 5.96 8.40
CA GLY A 874 32.58 4.74 9.19
C GLY A 874 31.22 4.32 9.76
N SER A 875 30.46 3.53 8.99
CA SER A 875 29.18 2.95 9.40
C SER A 875 29.38 1.53 9.95
N LEU A 876 28.54 1.13 10.91
CA LEU A 876 28.36 -0.26 11.33
C LEU A 876 26.98 -0.69 10.84
N GLU A 877 26.92 -1.64 9.91
CA GLU A 877 25.68 -1.99 9.20
C GLU A 877 25.22 -3.44 9.50
N PRO A 878 23.91 -3.66 9.66
CA PRO A 878 23.38 -4.96 10.04
C PRO A 878 23.22 -5.88 8.83
N ARG A 879 23.86 -7.05 8.85
CA ARG A 879 23.59 -8.14 7.89
C ARG A 879 22.89 -9.28 8.60
N ILE A 880 21.82 -9.82 8.00
CA ILE A 880 21.14 -11.03 8.50
C ILE A 880 21.01 -12.05 7.37
N LYS A 881 21.27 -13.32 7.71
CA LYS A 881 20.89 -14.48 6.92
C LYS A 881 19.86 -15.30 7.68
N VAL A 882 18.83 -15.77 6.97
CA VAL A 882 17.75 -16.60 7.51
C VAL A 882 17.68 -17.91 6.72
N GLU A 883 17.74 -19.04 7.42
CA GLU A 883 17.59 -20.36 6.82
C GLU A 883 16.25 -20.98 7.22
N ASN A 884 15.64 -21.70 6.28
CA ASN A 884 14.29 -22.27 6.39
C ASN A 884 13.20 -21.24 6.80
N PRO A 885 13.07 -20.09 6.10
CA PRO A 885 12.23 -18.95 6.52
C PRO A 885 10.73 -19.27 6.63
N ASP A 886 10.26 -20.34 6.00
CA ASP A 886 8.87 -20.83 6.10
C ASP A 886 8.59 -21.61 7.40
N GLU A 887 9.62 -22.04 8.13
CA GLU A 887 9.45 -22.68 9.43
C GLU A 887 8.96 -21.69 10.51
N PRO A 888 8.37 -22.16 11.62
CA PRO A 888 7.93 -21.29 12.72
C PRO A 888 9.09 -20.68 13.53
N GLU A 889 10.25 -21.32 13.53
CA GLU A 889 11.45 -20.92 14.28
C GLU A 889 12.72 -21.06 13.41
N PRO A 890 12.85 -20.29 12.31
CA PRO A 890 13.99 -20.35 11.39
C PRO A 890 15.33 -20.05 12.08
N SER A 891 16.42 -20.56 11.52
CA SER A 891 17.79 -20.18 11.90
C SER A 891 18.06 -18.75 11.43
N ILE A 892 18.52 -17.88 12.34
CA ILE A 892 18.82 -16.47 12.07
C ILE A 892 20.28 -16.21 12.48
N ARG A 893 21.15 -15.98 11.50
CA ARG A 893 22.52 -15.47 11.72
C ARG A 893 22.52 -13.96 11.54
N LEU A 894 23.15 -13.24 12.48
CA LEU A 894 23.38 -11.80 12.42
C LEU A 894 24.87 -11.53 12.41
N TYR A 895 25.29 -10.64 11.52
CA TYR A 895 26.64 -10.13 11.37
C TYR A 895 26.58 -8.59 11.41
N VAL A 896 27.69 -7.95 11.76
CA VAL A 896 27.81 -6.48 11.72
C VAL A 896 28.99 -6.16 10.81
N GLU A 897 28.71 -5.52 9.67
CA GLU A 897 29.72 -5.11 8.70
C GLU A 897 30.28 -3.74 9.14
N ASP A 898 31.61 -3.64 9.32
CA ASP A 898 32.30 -2.38 9.62
C ASP A 898 32.92 -1.82 8.34
N GLN A 899 32.36 -0.71 7.84
CA GLN A 899 32.85 -0.07 6.61
C GLN A 899 34.27 0.51 6.74
N THR A 900 34.88 0.48 7.93
CA THR A 900 36.28 0.85 8.17
C THR A 900 37.25 -0.33 8.12
N ASP A 901 36.78 -1.55 7.89
CA ASP A 901 37.60 -2.75 7.65
C ASP A 901 38.62 -2.55 6.49
N PRO A 902 39.87 -3.06 6.60
CA PRO A 902 40.88 -2.92 5.55
C PRO A 902 40.47 -3.47 4.17
N ALA A 903 39.84 -4.64 4.08
CA ALA A 903 39.43 -5.24 2.83
C ALA A 903 38.19 -4.55 2.23
N MET A 904 37.18 -4.18 3.05
CA MET A 904 36.02 -3.41 2.59
C MET A 904 36.44 -2.03 2.06
N ARG A 905 37.39 -1.36 2.74
CA ARG A 905 38.00 -0.11 2.24
C ARG A 905 38.78 -0.33 0.95
N LEU A 906 39.56 -1.41 0.85
CA LEU A 906 40.32 -1.75 -0.36
C LEU A 906 39.40 -1.89 -1.57
N VAL A 907 38.39 -2.75 -1.48
CA VAL A 907 37.45 -3.00 -2.60
C VAL A 907 36.69 -1.73 -2.96
N SER A 908 36.13 -1.01 -1.98
CA SER A 908 35.35 0.21 -2.25
C SER A 908 36.17 1.32 -2.92
N GLU A 909 37.41 1.56 -2.50
CA GLU A 909 38.30 2.51 -3.19
C GLU A 909 38.60 2.09 -4.63
N MET A 910 38.78 0.79 -4.91
CA MET A 910 39.01 0.30 -6.27
C MET A 910 37.74 0.42 -7.15
N MET A 911 36.55 0.18 -6.60
CA MET A 911 35.29 0.40 -7.32
C MET A 911 35.04 1.88 -7.64
N ILE A 912 35.39 2.79 -6.71
CA ILE A 912 35.28 4.23 -6.92
C ILE A 912 36.30 4.71 -7.96
N LEU A 913 37.54 4.19 -7.91
CA LEU A 913 38.57 4.40 -8.93
C LEU A 913 38.13 3.94 -10.32
N CYS A 914 37.52 2.75 -10.43
CA CYS A 914 36.98 2.25 -11.69
C CYS A 914 35.90 3.19 -12.26
N GLY A 915 34.94 3.62 -11.43
CA GLY A 915 33.89 4.54 -11.86
C GLY A 915 34.37 5.95 -12.20
N GLU A 916 35.43 6.46 -11.58
CA GLU A 916 36.10 7.72 -11.94
C GLU A 916 36.82 7.59 -13.31
N ALA A 917 37.53 6.49 -13.54
CA ALA A 917 38.21 6.21 -14.80
C ALA A 917 37.22 6.03 -15.97
N ILE A 918 36.11 5.31 -15.77
CA ILE A 918 35.04 5.16 -16.77
C ILE A 918 34.33 6.49 -17.05
N ALA A 919 34.06 7.32 -16.02
CA ALA A 919 33.51 8.66 -16.23
C ALA A 919 34.47 9.56 -17.04
N THR A 920 35.77 9.46 -16.78
CA THR A 920 36.81 10.20 -17.51
C THR A 920 36.91 9.71 -18.96
N PHE A 921 36.94 8.39 -19.18
CA PHE A 921 36.94 7.76 -20.50
C PHE A 921 35.71 8.18 -21.33
N GLY A 922 34.51 8.09 -20.76
CA GLY A 922 33.28 8.50 -21.42
C GLY A 922 33.25 9.99 -21.76
N SER A 923 33.66 10.85 -20.81
CA SER A 923 33.65 12.30 -21.01
C SER A 923 34.70 12.75 -22.04
N ALA A 924 35.85 12.10 -22.11
CA ALA A 924 36.87 12.39 -23.13
C ALA A 924 36.40 11.98 -24.54
N ASN A 925 35.73 10.84 -24.65
CA ASN A 925 35.23 10.27 -25.91
C ASN A 925 33.80 10.70 -26.27
N LYS A 926 33.17 11.57 -25.47
CA LYS A 926 31.78 12.07 -25.63
C LYS A 926 30.71 10.96 -25.64
N ILE A 927 30.95 9.85 -24.94
CA ILE A 927 30.02 8.72 -24.84
C ILE A 927 28.87 9.09 -23.89
N PRO A 928 27.59 8.96 -24.29
CA PRO A 928 26.45 9.03 -23.38
C PRO A 928 26.53 7.87 -22.39
N LEU A 929 26.70 8.17 -21.10
CA LEU A 929 26.77 7.23 -19.98
C LEU A 929 25.89 7.73 -18.83
N PRO A 930 25.46 6.88 -17.89
CA PRO A 930 24.77 7.31 -16.68
C PRO A 930 25.77 7.97 -15.70
N TYR A 931 26.15 9.22 -15.95
CA TYR A 931 27.03 9.99 -15.08
C TYR A 931 26.28 10.38 -13.80
N ARG A 932 26.85 10.04 -12.65
CA ARG A 932 26.27 10.24 -11.33
C ARG A 932 27.01 11.34 -10.58
N GLY A 933 26.34 12.45 -10.34
CA GLY A 933 26.81 13.57 -9.52
C GLY A 933 26.26 13.54 -8.10
N GLN A 934 26.83 14.37 -7.24
CA GLN A 934 26.24 14.71 -5.94
C GLN A 934 26.81 16.05 -5.48
N PRO A 935 26.01 17.14 -5.41
CA PRO A 935 26.54 18.44 -5.00
C PRO A 935 27.00 18.44 -3.54
N GLN A 936 28.12 19.10 -3.27
CA GLN A 936 28.63 19.26 -1.90
C GLN A 936 27.65 20.09 -1.05
N SER A 937 27.60 19.80 0.26
CA SER A 937 26.89 20.66 1.20
C SER A 937 27.56 22.03 1.33
N LYS A 938 26.79 23.07 1.69
CA LYS A 938 27.33 24.40 2.03
C LYS A 938 27.96 24.44 3.43
N ILE A 939 27.70 23.43 4.26
CA ILE A 939 28.23 23.30 5.62
C ILE A 939 29.52 22.46 5.55
N ASP A 940 30.59 23.01 6.10
CA ASP A 940 31.89 22.34 6.23
C ASP A 940 31.81 21.17 7.23
N THR A 941 32.45 20.04 6.88
CA THR A 941 32.54 18.86 7.76
C THR A 941 33.38 19.13 9.01
N SER A 942 34.28 20.12 8.98
CA SER A 942 35.09 20.52 10.14
C SER A 942 34.24 20.91 11.36
N ALA A 943 33.00 21.37 11.14
CA ALA A 943 32.03 21.65 12.20
C ALA A 943 31.76 20.45 13.12
N PHE A 944 31.95 19.22 12.63
CA PHE A 944 31.71 17.97 13.37
C PHE A 944 32.99 17.34 13.95
N ASN A 945 34.14 18.01 13.86
CA ASN A 945 35.39 17.53 14.47
C ASN A 945 35.33 17.41 16.00
N HIS A 946 34.36 18.07 16.64
CA HIS A 946 34.07 17.94 18.06
C HIS A 946 33.37 16.62 18.45
N LEU A 947 32.85 15.87 17.46
CA LEU A 947 32.23 14.56 17.67
C LEU A 947 33.27 13.43 17.50
N PRO A 948 33.16 12.31 18.26
CA PRO A 948 33.99 11.13 18.07
C PRO A 948 33.92 10.53 16.66
N GLU A 949 35.03 9.96 16.20
CA GLU A 949 35.14 9.34 14.88
C GLU A 949 34.37 8.02 14.77
N GLY A 950 34.25 7.49 13.55
CA GLY A 950 33.38 6.35 13.25
C GLY A 950 31.89 6.74 13.21
N PRO A 951 30.97 5.89 13.72
CA PRO A 951 29.54 6.04 13.45
C PRO A 951 28.89 7.33 13.97
N VAL A 952 29.44 7.94 15.02
CA VAL A 952 28.87 9.15 15.65
C VAL A 952 29.02 10.37 14.74
N ARG A 953 30.26 10.74 14.38
CA ARG A 953 30.52 11.81 13.40
C ARG A 953 29.92 11.47 12.02
N SER A 954 29.99 10.21 11.59
CA SER A 954 29.41 9.77 10.31
C SER A 954 27.90 9.99 10.25
N SER A 955 27.16 9.60 11.31
CA SER A 955 25.71 9.84 11.39
C SER A 955 25.38 11.34 11.34
N ALA A 956 26.19 12.20 11.93
CA ALA A 956 25.99 13.65 11.83
C ALA A 956 26.19 14.17 10.39
N ILE A 957 27.30 13.80 9.73
CA ILE A 957 27.64 14.29 8.39
C ILE A 957 26.68 13.76 7.31
N VAL A 958 26.23 12.50 7.38
CA VAL A 958 25.29 11.92 6.39
C VAL A 958 24.00 12.74 6.27
N LYS A 959 23.53 13.39 7.34
CA LYS A 959 22.33 14.24 7.33
C LYS A 959 22.50 15.55 6.55
N LEU A 960 23.73 15.91 6.16
CA LEU A 960 24.05 17.10 5.36
C LEU A 960 24.26 16.81 3.87
N MET A 961 24.28 15.52 3.50
CA MET A 961 24.46 15.09 2.11
C MET A 961 23.24 15.46 1.28
N ARG A 962 23.46 16.07 0.12
CA ARG A 962 22.40 16.37 -0.85
C ARG A 962 22.00 15.09 -1.61
N ALA A 963 20.88 15.12 -2.32
CA ALA A 963 20.52 14.04 -3.23
C ALA A 963 21.62 13.83 -4.29
N ALA A 964 21.76 12.58 -4.75
CA ALA A 964 22.56 12.30 -5.95
C ALA A 964 21.77 12.66 -7.21
N GLU A 965 22.47 13.13 -8.22
CA GLU A 965 21.94 13.64 -9.48
C GLU A 965 22.49 12.81 -10.65
N MET A 966 21.79 12.77 -11.78
CA MET A 966 22.19 12.02 -12.96
C MET A 966 22.19 12.93 -14.20
N ASP A 967 23.17 12.74 -15.09
CA ASP A 967 23.25 13.35 -16.42
C ASP A 967 23.70 12.28 -17.43
N TYR A 968 23.19 12.33 -18.65
CA TYR A 968 23.44 11.32 -19.69
C TYR A 968 24.31 11.84 -20.84
N ARG A 969 24.91 13.02 -20.69
CA ARG A 969 25.65 13.78 -21.72
C ARG A 969 27.02 14.26 -21.24
N LYS A 970 27.16 14.57 -19.94
CA LYS A 970 28.40 15.09 -19.33
C LYS A 970 28.64 14.51 -17.93
N ALA A 971 29.91 14.39 -17.55
CA ALA A 971 30.28 14.09 -16.17
C ALA A 971 29.86 15.21 -15.20
N ILE A 972 29.34 14.84 -14.04
CA ILE A 972 29.05 15.74 -12.91
C ILE A 972 29.99 15.40 -11.74
N ARG A 973 30.55 16.42 -11.07
CA ARG A 973 31.34 16.23 -9.84
C ARG A 973 30.53 15.51 -8.76
N HIS A 974 31.09 14.44 -8.21
CA HIS A 974 30.51 13.72 -7.08
C HIS A 974 31.19 14.19 -5.79
N GLY A 975 30.71 15.29 -5.22
CA GLY A 975 31.35 16.01 -4.10
C GLY A 975 31.67 15.11 -2.90
N ILE A 976 30.69 14.30 -2.47
CA ILE A 976 30.84 13.34 -1.36
C ILE A 976 31.95 12.31 -1.63
N LEU A 977 32.20 11.96 -2.88
CA LEU A 977 33.28 11.05 -3.27
C LEU A 977 34.60 11.79 -3.57
N GLY A 978 34.61 13.12 -3.70
CA GLY A 978 35.79 13.93 -4.01
C GLY A 978 36.30 13.78 -5.44
N ILE A 979 35.48 13.32 -6.39
CA ILE A 979 35.90 13.00 -7.78
C ILE A 979 35.18 13.86 -8.83
N PRO A 980 35.84 14.21 -9.95
CA PRO A 980 35.30 15.12 -10.97
C PRO A 980 34.15 14.53 -11.79
N GLY A 981 34.06 13.20 -11.85
CA GLY A 981 32.99 12.45 -12.48
C GLY A 981 32.92 11.04 -11.91
N TYR A 982 31.74 10.42 -11.98
CA TYR A 982 31.54 9.03 -11.56
C TYR A 982 30.50 8.36 -12.46
N VAL A 983 30.76 7.13 -12.87
CA VAL A 983 29.81 6.24 -13.55
C VAL A 983 29.79 4.93 -12.79
N GLN A 984 28.61 4.36 -12.57
CA GLN A 984 28.49 3.04 -11.97
C GLN A 984 28.70 1.99 -13.07
N PHE A 985 29.77 1.21 -12.95
CA PHE A 985 30.23 0.28 -13.99
C PHE A 985 30.57 -1.12 -13.46
N THR A 986 30.59 -1.31 -12.14
CA THR A 986 31.23 -2.45 -11.46
C THR A 986 30.27 -3.51 -10.95
N SER A 987 28.98 -3.45 -11.31
CA SER A 987 28.08 -4.59 -11.04
C SER A 987 27.04 -4.87 -12.13
N PRO A 988 27.45 -5.12 -13.39
CA PRO A 988 26.53 -5.30 -14.51
C PRO A 988 25.69 -6.60 -14.46
N ILE A 989 26.05 -7.61 -13.65
CA ILE A 989 25.24 -8.81 -13.43
C ILE A 989 24.02 -8.47 -12.54
N ARG A 990 24.23 -7.67 -11.49
CA ARG A 990 23.18 -7.33 -10.49
C ARG A 990 22.54 -5.95 -10.63
N ARG A 991 23.01 -5.06 -11.53
CA ARG A 991 22.46 -3.70 -11.75
C ARG A 991 22.40 -3.33 -13.24
N TYR A 992 21.21 -3.07 -13.75
CA TYR A 992 20.98 -2.75 -15.17
C TYR A 992 21.59 -1.39 -15.59
N MET A 993 21.73 -0.45 -14.65
CA MET A 993 22.42 0.83 -14.89
C MET A 993 23.89 0.63 -15.28
N ASP A 994 24.57 -0.33 -14.65
CA ASP A 994 25.96 -0.67 -14.94
C ASP A 994 26.05 -1.44 -16.28
N LEU A 995 25.08 -2.31 -16.57
CA LEU A 995 24.94 -2.98 -17.88
C LEU A 995 24.75 -1.98 -19.04
N LEU A 996 23.94 -0.93 -18.87
CA LEU A 996 23.80 0.14 -19.87
C LEU A 996 25.14 0.86 -20.13
N ALA A 997 25.94 1.09 -19.09
CA ALA A 997 27.27 1.66 -19.23
C ALA A 997 28.22 0.69 -19.96
N HIS A 998 28.15 -0.61 -19.68
CA HIS A 998 28.89 -1.65 -20.42
C HIS A 998 28.53 -1.66 -21.91
N TYR A 999 27.24 -1.60 -22.28
CA TYR A 999 26.83 -1.57 -23.69
C TYR A 999 27.41 -0.38 -24.46
N GLN A 1000 27.35 0.82 -23.87
CA GLN A 1000 27.88 2.04 -24.49
C GLN A 1000 29.42 2.00 -24.60
N VAL A 1001 30.12 1.55 -23.56
CA VAL A 1001 31.59 1.43 -23.56
C VAL A 1001 32.06 0.35 -24.54
N LYS A 1002 31.43 -0.82 -24.58
CA LYS A 1002 31.84 -1.92 -25.47
C LYS A 1002 31.58 -1.62 -26.94
N ALA A 1003 30.46 -0.97 -27.28
CA ALA A 1003 30.22 -0.50 -28.64
C ALA A 1003 31.33 0.47 -29.09
N PHE A 1004 31.66 1.45 -28.25
CA PHE A 1004 32.76 2.38 -28.52
C PHE A 1004 34.11 1.65 -28.70
N LEU A 1005 34.43 0.66 -27.87
CA LEU A 1005 35.69 -0.12 -27.98
C LEU A 1005 35.82 -0.89 -29.31
N LYS A 1006 34.70 -1.22 -29.97
CA LYS A 1006 34.67 -1.85 -31.29
C LYS A 1006 34.69 -0.87 -32.46
N GLY A 1007 34.39 0.40 -32.20
CA GLY A 1007 34.02 1.36 -33.25
C GLY A 1007 32.58 1.18 -33.78
N ASP A 1008 31.74 0.41 -33.07
CA ASP A 1008 30.32 0.25 -33.39
C ASP A 1008 29.54 1.55 -33.13
N VAL A 1009 28.37 1.68 -33.77
CA VAL A 1009 27.39 2.72 -33.43
C VAL A 1009 26.90 2.49 -31.99
N LEU A 1010 26.91 3.55 -31.17
CA LEU A 1010 26.47 3.47 -29.77
C LEU A 1010 24.98 3.07 -29.71
N PRO A 1011 24.61 2.00 -28.98
CA PRO A 1011 23.25 1.45 -29.01
C PRO A 1011 22.18 2.38 -28.43
N PHE A 1012 22.55 3.37 -27.61
CA PHE A 1012 21.61 4.28 -26.97
C PHE A 1012 22.03 5.75 -27.08
N THR A 1013 21.07 6.60 -27.45
CA THR A 1013 21.17 8.05 -27.26
C THR A 1013 21.00 8.43 -25.78
N SER A 1014 21.45 9.62 -25.39
CA SER A 1014 21.29 10.15 -24.03
C SER A 1014 19.84 10.16 -23.54
N GLY A 1015 18.87 10.50 -24.41
CA GLY A 1015 17.44 10.48 -24.06
C GLY A 1015 16.85 9.08 -23.89
N GLN A 1016 17.34 8.09 -24.64
CA GLN A 1016 16.96 6.68 -24.43
C GLN A 1016 17.51 6.16 -23.09
N LEU A 1017 18.78 6.45 -22.78
CA LEU A 1017 19.37 6.12 -21.48
C LEU A 1017 18.59 6.75 -20.33
N GLU A 1018 18.21 8.02 -20.45
CA GLU A 1018 17.43 8.74 -19.44
C GLU A 1018 16.05 8.10 -19.20
N GLY A 1019 15.32 7.76 -20.27
CA GLY A 1019 14.03 7.08 -20.19
C GLY A 1019 14.12 5.66 -19.60
N MET A 1020 15.11 4.87 -20.02
CA MET A 1020 15.35 3.52 -19.46
C MET A 1020 15.74 3.61 -17.98
N ALA A 1021 16.62 4.55 -17.63
CA ALA A 1021 17.08 4.77 -16.27
C ALA A 1021 15.96 5.23 -15.33
N ALA A 1022 14.95 5.98 -15.80
CA ALA A 1022 13.80 6.35 -14.98
C ALA A 1022 13.06 5.10 -14.45
N SER A 1023 12.78 4.13 -15.33
CA SER A 1023 12.15 2.85 -14.99
C SER A 1023 13.03 2.00 -14.06
N VAL A 1024 14.32 1.84 -14.40
CA VAL A 1024 15.27 1.06 -13.58
C VAL A 1024 15.43 1.65 -12.18
N ASN A 1025 15.48 2.99 -12.05
CA ASN A 1025 15.54 3.66 -10.75
C ASN A 1025 14.26 3.49 -9.94
N MET A 1026 13.09 3.35 -10.56
CA MET A 1026 11.85 3.01 -9.83
C MET A 1026 11.94 1.62 -9.22
N ASN A 1027 12.36 0.61 -9.99
CA ASN A 1027 12.53 -0.75 -9.49
C ASN A 1027 13.61 -0.82 -8.39
N ALA A 1028 14.74 -0.14 -8.55
CA ALA A 1028 15.80 -0.07 -7.54
C ALA A 1028 15.33 0.58 -6.22
N ARG A 1029 14.42 1.57 -6.27
CA ARG A 1029 13.79 2.15 -5.07
C ARG A 1029 12.86 1.16 -4.38
N ILE A 1030 12.07 0.38 -5.13
CA ILE A 1030 11.18 -0.65 -4.59
C ILE A 1030 12.01 -1.77 -3.93
N ALA A 1031 13.02 -2.28 -4.62
CA ALA A 1031 13.95 -3.29 -4.10
C ALA A 1031 14.64 -2.81 -2.81
N LYS A 1032 15.16 -1.57 -2.79
CA LYS A 1032 15.78 -0.99 -1.57
C LYS A 1032 14.78 -0.84 -0.42
N LYS A 1033 13.52 -0.44 -0.69
CA LYS A 1033 12.48 -0.35 0.34
C LYS A 1033 12.20 -1.74 0.94
N LEU A 1034 12.02 -2.75 0.08
CA LEU A 1034 11.74 -4.13 0.50
C LEU A 1034 12.89 -4.76 1.28
N PHE A 1035 14.14 -4.55 0.87
CA PHE A 1035 15.31 -4.94 1.65
C PHE A 1035 15.30 -4.28 3.03
N SER A 1036 15.04 -2.96 3.09
CA SER A 1036 15.04 -2.21 4.35
C SER A 1036 13.97 -2.69 5.33
N SER A 1037 12.73 -2.96 4.88
CA SER A 1037 11.66 -3.46 5.75
C SER A 1037 11.86 -4.93 6.13
N SER A 1038 12.30 -5.79 5.20
CA SER A 1038 12.61 -7.19 5.48
C SER A 1038 13.77 -7.33 6.48
N LEU A 1039 14.88 -6.60 6.28
CA LEU A 1039 16.01 -6.55 7.20
C LEU A 1039 15.58 -6.06 8.59
N ARG A 1040 14.80 -4.98 8.66
CA ARG A 1040 14.28 -4.46 9.94
C ARG A 1040 13.38 -5.46 10.66
N TYR A 1041 12.48 -6.14 9.95
CA TYR A 1041 11.66 -7.24 10.48
C TYR A 1041 12.53 -8.34 11.11
N TRP A 1042 13.56 -8.80 10.40
CA TRP A 1042 14.42 -9.88 10.90
C TRP A 1042 15.36 -9.45 12.03
N ILE A 1043 15.78 -8.18 12.09
CA ILE A 1043 16.48 -7.61 13.26
C ILE A 1043 15.55 -7.63 14.48
N LEU A 1044 14.28 -7.21 14.33
CA LEU A 1044 13.32 -7.25 15.43
C LEU A 1044 13.03 -8.69 15.88
N GLU A 1045 12.94 -9.67 14.97
CA GLU A 1045 12.73 -11.07 15.33
C GLU A 1045 13.97 -11.67 16.02
N TYR A 1046 15.18 -11.35 15.55
CA TYR A 1046 16.43 -11.69 16.23
C TYR A 1046 16.44 -11.14 17.66
N LEU A 1047 16.13 -9.85 17.84
CA LEU A 1047 16.13 -9.16 19.14
C LEU A 1047 15.02 -9.68 20.08
N LYS A 1048 13.83 -9.99 19.56
CA LYS A 1048 12.71 -10.61 20.29
C LYS A 1048 13.08 -11.98 20.88
N ARG A 1049 13.91 -12.76 20.18
CA ARG A 1049 14.41 -14.08 20.64
C ARG A 1049 15.53 -14.00 21.69
N GLN A 1050 16.08 -12.82 21.97
CA GLN A 1050 17.16 -12.69 22.95
C GLN A 1050 16.66 -12.78 24.40
N PRO A 1051 17.47 -13.30 25.34
CA PRO A 1051 17.14 -13.26 26.76
C PRO A 1051 16.84 -11.83 27.22
N LYS A 1052 15.77 -11.61 28.01
CA LYS A 1052 15.34 -10.28 28.50
C LYS A 1052 16.34 -9.60 29.47
N GLN A 1053 17.41 -10.32 29.83
CA GLN A 1053 18.55 -9.87 30.62
C GLN A 1053 19.81 -9.63 29.76
N ARG A 1054 19.82 -10.00 28.47
CA ARG A 1054 20.93 -9.69 27.56
C ARG A 1054 21.05 -8.17 27.43
N LYS A 1055 22.25 -7.68 27.70
CA LYS A 1055 22.64 -6.29 27.47
C LYS A 1055 23.26 -6.14 26.08
N PHE A 1056 23.19 -4.93 25.56
CA PHE A 1056 23.85 -4.46 24.34
C PHE A 1056 24.57 -3.15 24.66
N ARG A 1057 25.74 -2.95 24.08
CA ARG A 1057 26.45 -1.67 24.17
C ARG A 1057 25.93 -0.74 23.10
N ALA A 1058 25.66 0.51 23.46
CA ALA A 1058 24.96 1.43 22.59
C ALA A 1058 25.60 2.83 22.60
N LEU A 1059 25.99 3.33 21.43
CA LEU A 1059 26.53 4.69 21.28
C LEU A 1059 25.39 5.70 21.09
N ILE A 1060 25.43 6.81 21.83
CA ILE A 1060 24.52 7.94 21.62
C ILE A 1060 24.90 8.68 20.33
N LEU A 1061 24.10 8.55 19.27
CA LEU A 1061 24.28 9.25 17.99
C LEU A 1061 23.76 10.69 18.02
N LYS A 1062 22.68 10.94 18.76
CA LYS A 1062 22.11 12.28 19.04
C LYS A 1062 21.06 12.20 20.15
N PHE A 1063 20.79 13.31 20.82
CA PHE A 1063 19.53 13.46 21.55
C PHE A 1063 18.39 13.83 20.58
N LEU A 1064 17.19 13.30 20.82
CA LEU A 1064 15.98 13.56 20.04
C LEU A 1064 15.12 14.63 20.71
N LYS A 1065 14.90 14.46 22.01
CA LYS A 1065 14.23 15.41 22.90
C LYS A 1065 14.58 15.07 24.35
N ASP A 1066 14.92 16.07 25.16
CA ASP A 1066 15.30 15.92 26.56
C ASP A 1066 16.37 14.83 26.74
N ARG A 1067 16.03 13.72 27.42
CA ARG A 1067 16.88 12.54 27.62
C ARG A 1067 16.54 11.34 26.72
N ASN A 1068 15.62 11.48 25.76
CA ASN A 1068 15.41 10.47 24.74
C ASN A 1068 16.50 10.59 23.66
N ALA A 1069 17.33 9.56 23.54
CA ALA A 1069 18.48 9.50 22.66
C ALA A 1069 18.26 8.53 21.49
N SER A 1070 18.83 8.87 20.33
CA SER A 1070 19.04 7.98 19.20
C SER A 1070 20.32 7.18 19.46
N LEU A 1071 20.20 5.87 19.55
CA LEU A 1071 21.27 4.95 19.89
C LEU A 1071 21.65 4.06 18.70
N LEU A 1072 22.92 3.66 18.62
CA LEU A 1072 23.41 2.58 17.74
C LEU A 1072 23.84 1.38 18.59
N LEU A 1073 23.17 0.24 18.43
CA LEU A 1073 23.52 -1.02 19.10
C LEU A 1073 24.76 -1.64 18.43
N LEU A 1074 25.89 -1.70 19.13
CA LEU A 1074 27.17 -2.12 18.57
C LEU A 1074 27.18 -3.59 18.14
N GLU A 1075 26.65 -4.50 18.97
CA GLU A 1075 26.55 -5.95 18.64
C GLU A 1075 25.45 -6.28 17.60
N VAL A 1076 24.85 -5.27 16.96
CA VAL A 1076 23.68 -5.45 16.08
C VAL A 1076 23.74 -4.59 14.81
N GLY A 1077 24.51 -3.50 14.77
CA GLY A 1077 24.49 -2.52 13.66
C GLY A 1077 23.19 -1.69 13.58
N PHE A 1078 22.31 -1.79 14.57
CA PHE A 1078 20.93 -1.30 14.48
C PHE A 1078 20.71 0.01 15.26
N GLN A 1079 19.96 0.95 14.64
CA GLN A 1079 19.60 2.22 15.27
C GLN A 1079 18.19 2.21 15.85
N ALA A 1080 18.06 2.65 17.11
CA ALA A 1080 16.80 2.70 17.86
C ALA A 1080 16.81 3.86 18.88
N SER A 1081 15.65 4.24 19.41
CA SER A 1081 15.57 5.29 20.45
C SER A 1081 15.37 4.72 21.85
N ALA A 1082 16.03 5.31 22.85
CA ALA A 1082 15.83 4.99 24.26
C ALA A 1082 16.00 6.23 25.14
N TRP A 1083 15.34 6.26 26.30
CA TRP A 1083 15.61 7.24 27.35
C TRP A 1083 16.87 6.85 28.13
N VAL A 1084 17.78 7.81 28.37
CA VAL A 1084 19.08 7.60 29.04
C VAL A 1084 19.34 8.62 30.16
N SER A 1085 19.79 8.15 31.32
CA SER A 1085 20.17 8.96 32.48
C SER A 1085 21.67 9.15 32.60
N ILE A 1086 22.46 8.12 32.32
CA ILE A 1086 23.91 8.09 32.52
C ILE A 1086 24.59 8.81 31.36
N GLY A 1087 24.26 8.41 30.13
CA GLY A 1087 24.75 9.06 28.91
C GLY A 1087 24.30 10.52 28.83
N SER A 1088 25.27 11.42 28.69
CA SER A 1088 25.15 12.87 28.89
C SER A 1088 25.57 13.70 27.68
N HIS A 1089 26.43 13.15 26.83
CA HIS A 1089 26.93 13.76 25.59
C HIS A 1089 26.71 12.83 24.39
N VAL A 1090 26.79 13.40 23.20
CA VAL A 1090 26.80 12.62 21.94
C VAL A 1090 28.14 11.91 21.83
N GLY A 1091 28.09 10.59 21.62
CA GLY A 1091 29.24 9.70 21.65
C GLY A 1091 29.51 8.99 22.98
N ASP A 1092 28.76 9.29 24.05
CA ASP A 1092 28.79 8.46 25.27
C ASP A 1092 28.24 7.05 24.94
N GLU A 1093 28.87 6.00 25.49
CA GLU A 1093 28.39 4.62 25.42
C GLU A 1093 27.52 4.29 26.65
N VAL A 1094 26.40 3.59 26.44
CA VAL A 1094 25.48 3.13 27.50
C VAL A 1094 25.12 1.64 27.32
N GLU A 1095 24.88 0.94 28.43
CA GLU A 1095 24.28 -0.39 28.40
C GLU A 1095 22.75 -0.28 28.25
N VAL A 1096 22.17 -0.99 27.29
CA VAL A 1096 20.71 -1.11 27.12
C VAL A 1096 20.26 -2.57 27.02
N ARG A 1097 18.98 -2.82 27.26
CA ARG A 1097 18.33 -4.12 27.03
C ARG A 1097 17.01 -3.95 26.29
N VAL A 1098 16.61 -4.99 25.55
CA VAL A 1098 15.32 -5.04 24.85
C VAL A 1098 14.22 -5.35 25.85
N GLU A 1099 13.34 -4.37 26.11
CA GLU A 1099 12.15 -4.55 26.92
C GLU A 1099 11.06 -5.25 26.10
N GLU A 1100 10.84 -4.77 24.86
CA GLU A 1100 9.79 -5.24 23.94
C GLU A 1100 10.27 -5.15 22.48
N ALA A 1101 9.86 -6.10 21.64
CA ALA A 1101 10.18 -6.12 20.20
C ALA A 1101 9.12 -6.92 19.44
N HIS A 1102 8.44 -6.27 18.49
CA HIS A 1102 7.34 -6.84 17.70
C HIS A 1102 7.60 -6.63 16.20
N PRO A 1103 8.03 -7.66 15.47
CA PRO A 1103 8.44 -7.52 14.07
C PRO A 1103 7.33 -7.13 13.10
N ARG A 1104 6.09 -7.61 13.31
CA ARG A 1104 4.94 -7.29 12.46
C ARG A 1104 4.41 -5.88 12.69
N ASP A 1105 4.42 -5.44 13.95
CA ASP A 1105 3.92 -4.13 14.39
C ASP A 1105 5.00 -3.03 14.29
N ASP A 1106 6.24 -3.41 13.91
CA ASP A 1106 7.46 -2.59 13.85
C ASP A 1106 7.88 -1.88 15.16
N ILE A 1107 7.43 -2.41 16.31
CA ILE A 1107 7.69 -1.83 17.64
C ILE A 1107 9.02 -2.36 18.19
N ILE A 1108 9.82 -1.47 18.77
CA ILE A 1108 10.92 -1.83 19.68
C ILE A 1108 11.01 -0.85 20.85
N SER A 1109 11.08 -1.38 22.07
CA SER A 1109 11.36 -0.64 23.29
C SER A 1109 12.71 -1.06 23.87
N LEU A 1110 13.60 -0.08 24.04
CA LEU A 1110 14.90 -0.23 24.67
C LEU A 1110 14.93 0.49 26.02
N LYS A 1111 15.57 -0.13 27.00
CA LYS A 1111 15.70 0.40 28.36
C LYS A 1111 17.15 0.44 28.80
N GLU A 1112 17.62 1.60 29.26
CA GLU A 1112 18.94 1.78 29.87
C GLU A 1112 19.10 0.87 31.10
N VAL A 1113 20.27 0.23 31.22
CA VAL A 1113 20.64 -0.61 32.35
C VAL A 1113 21.42 0.23 33.36
N VAL A 1114 20.70 1.01 34.17
CA VAL A 1114 21.30 1.81 35.24
C VAL A 1114 21.92 0.88 36.29
N GLN A 1115 23.25 0.90 36.39
CA GLN A 1115 23.95 0.23 37.48
C GLN A 1115 23.72 1.03 38.78
N LEU A 1116 22.90 0.49 39.68
CA LEU A 1116 22.76 1.02 41.03
C LEU A 1116 24.10 0.89 41.76
N ALA A 1117 24.70 2.03 42.13
CA ALA A 1117 25.92 2.09 42.93
C ALA A 1117 25.64 1.69 44.40
N GLY A 1118 25.38 0.40 44.61
CA GLY A 1118 24.98 -0.17 45.90
C GLY A 1118 26.10 -0.93 46.59
N GLY A 1119 26.40 -0.55 47.83
CA GLY A 1119 27.17 -1.37 48.77
C GLY A 1119 28.69 -1.23 48.68
N SER A 1120 29.26 -0.45 49.59
CA SER A 1120 30.68 -0.56 49.93
C SER A 1120 30.94 -1.84 50.73
N THR A 1121 31.37 -2.91 50.05
CA THR A 1121 32.12 -4.00 50.69
C THR A 1121 33.54 -4.00 50.13
N ASP A 1122 34.50 -3.72 51.02
CA ASP A 1122 35.93 -3.60 50.72
C ASP A 1122 36.55 -4.92 50.25
N MET A 1123 37.32 -4.87 49.14
CA MET A 1123 38.54 -5.66 48.87
C MET A 1123 38.96 -5.55 47.39
N GLY A 1124 40.26 -5.37 47.14
CA GLY A 1124 40.89 -5.64 45.83
C GLY A 1124 41.20 -4.41 44.96
N LYS A 1125 42.41 -3.86 45.09
CA LYS A 1125 42.98 -2.88 44.14
C LYS A 1125 43.73 -3.57 43.00
N SER A 1126 43.53 -3.10 41.77
CA SER A 1126 44.57 -3.09 40.73
C SER A 1126 44.38 -1.86 39.82
N ASN A 1127 45.48 -1.35 39.26
CA ASN A 1127 45.48 -0.08 38.51
C ASN A 1127 45.39 -0.32 37.00
N SER A 1128 44.67 0.56 36.31
CA SER A 1128 45.10 1.11 35.03
C SER A 1128 44.73 2.60 34.96
N GLN A 1129 45.54 3.41 34.29
CA GLN A 1129 45.35 4.86 34.18
C GLN A 1129 45.29 5.27 32.72
N THR A 1130 44.28 6.06 32.35
CA THR A 1130 44.28 6.90 31.14
C THR A 1130 43.76 8.30 31.50
N PRO A 1131 44.29 9.38 30.90
CA PRO A 1131 44.09 10.73 31.40
C PRO A 1131 42.77 11.37 30.94
N LYS A 1132 42.06 12.01 31.86
CA LYS A 1132 40.97 12.96 31.53
C LYS A 1132 41.56 14.35 31.28
N ILE A 1133 41.39 14.89 30.07
CA ILE A 1133 41.62 16.31 29.78
C ILE A 1133 40.31 17.07 30.04
N SER A 1134 40.34 18.07 30.91
CA SER A 1134 39.15 18.82 31.35
C SER A 1134 39.09 20.23 30.77
N GLY A 1135 38.21 20.44 29.79
CA GLY A 1135 37.86 21.77 29.26
C GLY A 1135 36.43 22.16 29.61
N ARG A 1136 36.23 23.20 30.44
CA ARG A 1136 34.92 23.79 30.76
C ARG A 1136 34.78 25.16 30.11
N ILE A 1137 33.94 25.29 29.08
CA ILE A 1137 33.38 26.56 28.57
C ILE A 1137 31.88 26.30 28.27
N PRO A 1138 30.96 27.25 28.56
CA PRO A 1138 29.55 26.90 28.82
C PRO A 1138 28.64 26.90 27.58
N SER A 1139 27.49 26.25 27.75
CA SER A 1139 26.40 26.18 26.78
C SER A 1139 25.62 27.50 26.64
N ARG A 1140 25.29 27.84 25.39
CA ARG A 1140 24.06 28.55 24.97
C ARG A 1140 23.92 28.48 23.44
N ILE A 1141 22.68 28.67 22.96
CA ILE A 1141 22.21 28.46 21.58
C ILE A 1141 22.01 26.97 21.23
N PHE A 1142 20.80 26.51 21.57
CA PHE A 1142 20.01 25.47 20.91
C PHE A 1142 18.61 26.06 20.70
#